data_AF-A0AAE0TLG6-F1
#
_entry.id   AF-A0AAE0TLG6-F1
#
_cell.length_a   1.000
_cell.length_b   1.000
_cell.length_c   1.000
_cell.angle_alpha   90.00
_cell.angle_beta   90.00
_cell.angle_gamma   90.00
#
_symmetry.space_group_name_H-M   'P 1'
#
loop_
_entity.id
_entity.type
_entity.pdbx_description
1 polymer ?
#
loop_
_entity_poly.entity_id
_entity_poly.type
_entity_poly.pdbx_seq_one_letter_code
_entity_poly.pdbx_strand_id
1 'polypeptide(L)'
;MEKSALSTDIIQVKLIKRPQYGLGFLVRSCTKNSFVVVSDLISGGSAAESGLVRSGDILIKVNDISLHDKTYKETICILHSIPVNTQIVLLLRCQAGYTTHLETRFGEDGIQRTVRITNPINHPETFMSKIKRTFCSNNNVSEGTENSAFEVETNYTIGHGSRNETKTSNFEDQIKVDNNKETNGDHFSEGLANNASGTRDILGGGYGHEAYNMEHFIESKNKQAFVKHEKKIITNGTKNESIDDGKKKMLEFGEGHHSDVFKALKRSYSSIPKKVVKLKNVASENPVYRDTLHMKALESTGCNSERCVGSLISAPSARPPGTSRSKTELIDQAKDFIDQYYADMKRQNKADHEKRWMDILTAIENTSTYELTIDELTFGARTAWRNAPRCIGRIQWSKLQVFDARHFTTARGMFEAICNHIKYGTNNGNIRSAITIFPPRTCERKEFRVWNSQLLSYAGYKQPDGTVIGDPINAEFTELCQKLGWRGKNGKFDILPLVLQANGHDPELFEIPPNLVLEVNLKHPKFPWFAELGLKWYALPAVSNMLFDCGGLEFTASPFNGWYMGTEIGARDLCDPHRYNILETIAEKMELDTSKSSSLWKDQALVEVNVAVLYSYQAMGVTITDHHAASESFMKHIENEQRLRGGCPADWVWIVPPMSGSLVPVFRQEMLLYKLKPSYEYQEVPWKTYVWYKDKTNTAPNHRRKIGFRQLAKAVLFTIKCMEKALERRVKCKILYATETGKSEEFARSLYQIFMHAFDTKVLSMGNYDISDLEHEVLLLIVTSTFGNGDPPQNGK
;
A
#
# COMPACT_ATOMS: atom_id res chain seq x y z
N MET A 1 -56.01 -4.33 -30.24
CA MET A 1 -54.73 -3.68 -30.58
C MET A 1 -53.83 -3.76 -29.35
N GLU A 2 -52.82 -4.60 -29.39
CA GLU A 2 -51.83 -4.70 -28.31
C GLU A 2 -50.90 -3.47 -28.35
N LYS A 3 -50.65 -2.87 -27.19
CA LYS A 3 -49.44 -2.06 -26.97
C LYS A 3 -48.43 -2.97 -26.30
N SER A 4 -47.35 -3.32 -27.00
CA SER A 4 -46.26 -4.09 -26.42
C SER A 4 -45.63 -3.31 -25.26
N ALA A 5 -45.61 -3.91 -24.08
CA ALA A 5 -44.90 -3.34 -22.94
C ALA A 5 -43.39 -3.46 -23.18
N LEU A 6 -42.70 -2.35 -23.42
CA LEU A 6 -41.24 -2.33 -23.29
C LEU A 6 -40.86 -2.68 -21.84
N SER A 7 -39.76 -3.42 -21.67
CA SER A 7 -39.27 -3.79 -20.35
C SER A 7 -38.89 -2.54 -19.55
N THR A 8 -39.24 -2.53 -18.26
CA THR A 8 -39.17 -1.37 -17.35
C THR A 8 -37.74 -1.02 -16.90
N ASP A 9 -36.73 -1.47 -17.63
CA ASP A 9 -35.29 -1.27 -17.44
C ASP A 9 -34.61 -0.57 -18.63
N ILE A 10 -35.33 -0.31 -19.73
CA ILE A 10 -34.80 0.30 -20.96
C ILE A 10 -35.42 1.68 -21.20
N ILE A 11 -34.56 2.67 -21.51
CA ILE A 11 -34.96 4.03 -21.92
C ILE A 11 -34.31 4.44 -23.24
N GLN A 12 -35.01 5.30 -23.98
CA GLN A 12 -34.52 5.90 -25.21
C GLN A 12 -34.18 7.38 -24.96
N VAL A 13 -32.91 7.76 -25.18
CA VAL A 13 -32.39 9.11 -24.92
C VAL A 13 -31.94 9.76 -26.23
N LYS A 14 -32.32 11.01 -26.47
CA LYS A 14 -31.83 11.81 -27.60
C LYS A 14 -30.72 12.75 -27.14
N LEU A 15 -29.56 12.70 -27.79
CA LEU A 15 -28.42 13.59 -27.51
C LEU A 15 -27.92 14.24 -28.81
N ILE A 16 -27.19 15.36 -28.71
CA ILE A 16 -26.49 15.97 -29.85
C ILE A 16 -24.98 15.77 -29.62
N LYS A 17 -24.25 15.31 -30.64
CA LYS A 17 -22.79 15.14 -30.54
C LYS A 17 -22.09 16.48 -30.70
N ARG A 18 -21.62 17.09 -29.61
CA ARG A 18 -20.92 18.39 -29.62
C ARG A 18 -19.44 18.25 -30.04
N PRO A 19 -18.83 19.27 -30.67
CA PRO A 19 -17.43 19.21 -31.11
C PRO A 19 -16.41 19.08 -29.98
N GLN A 20 -16.69 19.66 -28.80
CA GLN A 20 -15.74 19.70 -27.67
C GLN A 20 -15.84 18.46 -26.75
N TYR A 21 -17.06 17.96 -26.50
CA TYR A 21 -17.32 16.88 -25.53
C TYR A 21 -17.85 15.58 -26.16
N GLY A 22 -17.97 15.51 -27.48
CA GLY A 22 -18.61 14.39 -28.16
C GLY A 22 -20.06 14.23 -27.69
N LEU A 23 -20.42 13.04 -27.21
CA LEU A 23 -21.75 12.78 -26.63
C LEU A 23 -21.84 13.13 -25.13
N GLY A 24 -20.74 13.57 -24.51
CA GLY A 24 -20.71 13.97 -23.10
C GLY A 24 -20.59 12.82 -22.10
N PHE A 25 -20.17 11.63 -22.53
CA PHE A 25 -19.94 10.48 -21.64
C PHE A 25 -18.75 9.62 -22.11
N LEU A 26 -18.15 8.93 -21.15
CA LEU A 26 -17.10 7.92 -21.37
C LEU A 26 -17.73 6.52 -21.33
N VAL A 27 -17.11 5.57 -22.04
CA VAL A 27 -17.54 4.16 -22.04
C VAL A 27 -16.40 3.21 -21.70
N ARG A 28 -16.77 2.04 -21.16
CA ARG A 28 -15.88 0.90 -20.91
C ARG A 28 -16.51 -0.40 -21.38
N SER A 29 -15.67 -1.38 -21.72
CA SER A 29 -16.13 -2.76 -21.89
C SER A 29 -16.47 -3.38 -20.54
N CYS A 30 -17.57 -4.11 -20.44
CA CYS A 30 -17.73 -5.08 -19.37
C CYS A 30 -16.89 -6.33 -19.70
N THR A 31 -16.18 -6.87 -18.71
CA THR A 31 -15.31 -8.05 -18.89
C THR A 31 -16.06 -9.39 -18.79
N LYS A 32 -17.28 -9.38 -18.25
CA LYS A 32 -18.08 -10.60 -17.99
C LYS A 32 -19.07 -10.93 -19.11
N ASN A 33 -19.54 -9.92 -19.84
CA ASN A 33 -20.40 -10.02 -21.02
C ASN A 33 -20.02 -8.86 -21.96
N SER A 34 -19.96 -9.06 -23.28
CA SER A 34 -19.38 -8.14 -24.28
C SER A 34 -20.04 -6.76 -24.44
N PHE A 35 -20.94 -6.36 -23.54
CA PHE A 35 -21.64 -5.09 -23.57
C PHE A 35 -20.75 -3.90 -23.21
N VAL A 36 -21.10 -2.74 -23.77
CA VAL A 36 -20.43 -1.46 -23.51
C VAL A 36 -21.27 -0.64 -22.53
N VAL A 37 -20.60 -0.11 -21.51
CA VAL A 37 -21.24 0.55 -20.36
C VAL A 37 -20.72 1.98 -20.24
N VAL A 38 -21.60 2.95 -19.95
CA VAL A 38 -21.22 4.31 -19.56
C VAL A 38 -20.38 4.24 -18.29
N SER A 39 -19.10 4.60 -18.37
CA SER A 39 -18.21 4.62 -17.20
C SER A 39 -18.34 5.92 -16.41
N ASP A 40 -18.50 7.05 -17.10
CA ASP A 40 -18.57 8.37 -16.48
C ASP A 40 -19.27 9.39 -17.39
N LEU A 41 -19.68 10.52 -16.84
CA LEU A 41 -20.28 11.65 -17.56
C LEU A 41 -19.30 12.83 -17.58
N ILE A 42 -19.17 13.49 -18.73
CA ILE A 42 -18.34 14.67 -18.87
C ILE A 42 -19.18 15.87 -18.43
N SER A 43 -18.76 16.59 -17.38
CA SER A 43 -19.40 17.82 -16.90
C SER A 43 -19.53 18.85 -18.04
N GLY A 44 -20.72 19.43 -18.24
CA GLY A 44 -21.03 20.31 -19.38
C GLY A 44 -21.19 19.60 -20.74
N GLY A 45 -21.05 18.27 -20.78
CA GLY A 45 -21.35 17.44 -21.94
C GLY A 45 -22.84 17.14 -22.08
N SER A 46 -23.29 16.88 -23.30
CA SER A 46 -24.72 16.71 -23.63
C SER A 46 -25.44 15.62 -22.83
N ALA A 47 -24.76 14.52 -22.48
CA ALA A 47 -25.32 13.50 -21.61
C ALA A 47 -25.50 13.98 -20.16
N ALA A 48 -24.55 14.73 -19.59
CA ALA A 48 -24.67 15.31 -18.26
C ALA A 48 -25.80 16.36 -18.19
N GLU A 49 -25.84 17.28 -19.16
CA GLU A 49 -26.91 18.29 -19.29
C GLU A 49 -28.30 17.67 -19.46
N SER A 50 -28.41 16.51 -20.12
CA SER A 50 -29.70 15.84 -20.29
C SER A 50 -30.30 15.34 -18.97
N GLY A 51 -29.47 14.99 -17.98
CA GLY A 51 -29.88 14.26 -16.77
C GLY A 51 -30.46 12.85 -17.02
N LEU A 52 -30.56 12.40 -18.28
CA LEU A 52 -31.19 11.13 -18.67
C LEU A 52 -30.19 9.97 -18.72
N VAL A 53 -28.92 10.23 -19.01
CA VAL A 53 -27.83 9.23 -18.98
C VAL A 53 -27.19 9.21 -17.60
N ARG A 54 -26.77 8.05 -17.12
CA ARG A 54 -26.06 7.87 -15.84
C ARG A 54 -24.86 6.94 -16.00
N SER A 55 -23.84 7.10 -15.16
CA SER A 55 -22.79 6.08 -15.03
C SER A 55 -23.41 4.74 -14.61
N GLY A 56 -22.95 3.65 -15.22
CA GLY A 56 -23.52 2.31 -15.07
C GLY A 56 -24.58 1.92 -16.11
N ASP A 57 -25.03 2.85 -16.98
CA ASP A 57 -25.94 2.51 -18.08
C ASP A 57 -25.27 1.63 -19.14
N ILE A 58 -25.98 0.61 -19.61
CA ILE A 58 -25.54 -0.30 -20.67
C ILE A 58 -26.07 0.21 -22.02
N LEU A 59 -25.18 0.43 -22.99
CA LEU A 59 -25.58 0.82 -24.35
C LEU A 59 -26.07 -0.42 -25.11
N ILE A 60 -27.33 -0.41 -25.53
CA ILE A 60 -27.95 -1.47 -26.34
C ILE A 60 -27.95 -1.11 -27.82
N LYS A 61 -28.28 0.15 -28.16
CA LYS A 61 -28.43 0.60 -29.56
C LYS A 61 -27.94 2.05 -29.70
N VAL A 62 -27.35 2.34 -30.86
CA VAL A 62 -26.96 3.70 -31.27
C VAL A 62 -27.58 3.96 -32.64
N ASN A 63 -28.50 4.92 -32.72
CA ASN A 63 -29.42 5.12 -33.84
C ASN A 63 -30.11 3.80 -34.21
N ASP A 64 -29.83 3.27 -35.41
CA ASP A 64 -30.38 2.00 -35.89
C ASP A 64 -29.45 0.80 -35.76
N ILE A 65 -28.26 0.99 -35.17
CA ILE A 65 -27.25 -0.06 -35.02
C ILE A 65 -27.36 -0.69 -33.63
N SER A 66 -27.66 -1.99 -33.58
CA SER A 66 -27.58 -2.82 -32.37
C SER A 66 -26.13 -3.05 -31.96
N LEU A 67 -25.84 -2.98 -30.66
CA LEU A 67 -24.52 -3.21 -30.08
C LEU A 67 -24.39 -4.57 -29.39
N HIS A 68 -25.45 -5.38 -29.34
CA HIS A 68 -25.46 -6.66 -28.62
C HIS A 68 -24.32 -7.61 -29.04
N ASP A 69 -24.06 -7.69 -30.34
CA ASP A 69 -23.05 -8.57 -30.94
C ASP A 69 -21.82 -7.80 -31.44
N LYS A 70 -21.58 -6.59 -30.89
CA LYS A 70 -20.45 -5.73 -31.27
C LYS A 70 -19.36 -5.74 -30.22
N THR A 71 -18.12 -5.94 -30.68
CA THR A 71 -16.95 -5.78 -29.81
C THR A 71 -16.84 -4.35 -29.30
N TYR A 72 -16.14 -4.15 -28.18
CA TYR A 72 -15.84 -2.81 -27.66
C TYR A 72 -15.21 -1.90 -28.74
N LYS A 73 -14.28 -2.44 -29.55
CA LYS A 73 -13.61 -1.69 -30.61
C LYS A 73 -14.58 -1.26 -31.72
N GLU A 74 -15.49 -2.14 -32.16
CA GLU A 74 -16.52 -1.78 -33.13
C GLU A 74 -17.50 -0.74 -32.56
N THR A 75 -17.89 -0.87 -31.30
CA THR A 75 -18.78 0.09 -30.63
C THR A 75 -18.16 1.49 -30.54
N ILE A 76 -16.85 1.58 -30.22
CA ILE A 76 -16.11 2.84 -30.28
C ILE A 76 -16.08 3.40 -31.72
N CYS A 77 -15.85 2.57 -32.74
CA CYS A 77 -15.92 3.00 -34.14
C CYS A 77 -17.30 3.56 -34.52
N ILE A 78 -18.40 2.92 -34.06
CA ILE A 78 -19.77 3.39 -34.27
C ILE A 78 -20.02 4.73 -33.56
N LEU A 79 -19.58 4.89 -32.31
CA LEU A 79 -19.73 6.16 -31.58
C LEU A 79 -18.87 7.29 -32.18
N HIS A 80 -17.71 6.95 -32.74
CA HIS A 80 -16.82 7.89 -33.42
C HIS A 80 -17.31 8.31 -34.81
N SER A 81 -17.90 7.41 -35.61
CA SER A 81 -18.34 7.69 -36.99
C SER A 81 -19.53 8.65 -37.09
N ILE A 82 -20.31 8.80 -36.02
CA ILE A 82 -21.35 9.83 -35.89
C ILE A 82 -20.75 11.22 -36.12
N PRO A 83 -21.25 12.05 -37.06
CA PRO A 83 -20.73 13.40 -37.26
C PRO A 83 -20.93 14.32 -36.03
N VAL A 84 -20.17 15.40 -35.95
CA VAL A 84 -20.46 16.45 -34.96
C VAL A 84 -21.70 17.25 -35.38
N ASN A 85 -22.38 17.82 -34.39
CA ASN A 85 -23.65 18.55 -34.51
C ASN A 85 -24.87 17.73 -34.99
N THR A 86 -24.77 16.41 -35.13
CA THR A 86 -25.94 15.55 -35.39
C THR A 86 -26.63 15.12 -34.10
N GLN A 87 -27.98 15.10 -34.11
CA GLN A 87 -28.76 14.40 -33.09
C GLN A 87 -28.63 12.88 -33.26
N ILE A 88 -28.54 12.17 -32.15
CA ILE A 88 -28.51 10.72 -32.08
C ILE A 88 -29.59 10.19 -31.15
N VAL A 89 -29.93 8.91 -31.31
CA VAL A 89 -30.81 8.15 -30.43
C VAL A 89 -30.00 7.05 -29.76
N LEU A 90 -29.95 7.05 -28.43
CA LEU A 90 -29.38 5.96 -27.63
C LEU A 90 -30.51 5.13 -27.04
N LEU A 91 -30.37 3.80 -27.10
CA LEU A 91 -31.17 2.88 -26.29
C LEU A 91 -30.28 2.37 -25.16
N LEU A 92 -30.65 2.70 -23.92
CA LEU A 92 -29.89 2.44 -22.71
C LEU A 92 -30.67 1.52 -21.77
N ARG A 93 -30.00 0.53 -21.19
CA ARG A 93 -30.53 -0.28 -20.08
C ARG A 93 -29.86 0.14 -18.77
N CYS A 94 -30.63 0.33 -17.71
CA CYS A 94 -30.04 0.62 -16.40
C CYS A 94 -29.31 -0.60 -15.82
N GLN A 95 -28.38 -0.34 -14.89
CA GLN A 95 -27.66 -1.39 -14.18
C GLN A 95 -28.61 -2.38 -13.46
N ALA A 96 -28.17 -3.63 -13.33
CA ALA A 96 -28.96 -4.69 -12.70
C ALA A 96 -29.39 -4.34 -11.26
N GLY A 97 -30.61 -4.73 -10.89
CA GLY A 97 -31.21 -4.42 -9.59
C GLY A 97 -32.03 -3.12 -9.57
N TYR A 98 -32.13 -2.41 -10.69
CA TYR A 98 -32.95 -1.21 -10.83
C TYR A 98 -33.92 -1.33 -12.01
N THR A 99 -35.03 -0.59 -11.93
CA THR A 99 -35.92 -0.26 -13.05
C THR A 99 -35.73 1.21 -13.39
N THR A 100 -35.92 1.58 -14.65
CA THR A 100 -35.85 2.97 -15.09
C THR A 100 -36.88 3.27 -16.16
N HIS A 101 -37.52 4.42 -16.06
CA HIS A 101 -38.41 4.95 -17.11
C HIS A 101 -38.23 6.47 -17.22
N LEU A 102 -38.73 7.04 -18.32
CA LEU A 102 -38.80 8.48 -18.51
C LEU A 102 -40.20 8.94 -18.14
N GLU A 103 -40.29 9.90 -17.22
CA GLU A 103 -41.51 10.58 -16.85
C GLU A 103 -41.39 12.05 -17.25
N THR A 104 -42.50 12.69 -17.60
CA THR A 104 -42.48 14.12 -17.94
C THR A 104 -43.15 14.90 -16.82
N ARG A 105 -42.39 15.76 -16.15
CA ARG A 105 -42.84 16.56 -15.00
C ARG A 105 -42.78 18.05 -15.33
N PHE A 106 -43.60 18.83 -14.66
CA PHE A 106 -43.51 20.29 -14.69
C PHE A 106 -42.57 20.72 -13.56
N GLY A 107 -41.65 21.64 -13.86
CA GLY A 107 -40.85 22.32 -12.83
C GLY A 107 -41.69 23.36 -12.08
N GLU A 108 -41.12 23.93 -11.02
CA GLU A 108 -41.70 25.05 -10.26
C GLU A 108 -41.84 26.32 -11.14
N ASP A 109 -41.07 26.40 -12.21
CA ASP A 109 -41.15 27.39 -13.29
C ASP A 109 -42.28 27.11 -14.32
N GLY A 110 -43.09 26.08 -14.11
CA GLY A 110 -44.13 25.63 -15.04
C GLY A 110 -43.60 24.99 -16.33
N ILE A 111 -42.28 24.82 -16.49
CA ILE A 111 -41.68 24.28 -17.70
C ILE A 111 -41.74 22.75 -17.67
N GLN A 112 -42.30 22.17 -18.73
CA GLN A 112 -42.36 20.73 -18.92
C GLN A 112 -40.95 20.17 -19.22
N ARG A 113 -40.42 19.33 -18.33
CA ARG A 113 -39.12 18.65 -18.47
C ARG A 113 -39.29 17.14 -18.39
N THR A 114 -38.68 16.41 -19.32
CA THR A 114 -38.55 14.95 -19.20
C THR A 114 -37.46 14.63 -18.20
N VAL A 115 -37.78 13.83 -17.18
CA VAL A 115 -36.87 13.39 -16.13
C VAL A 115 -36.78 11.87 -16.13
N ARG A 116 -35.62 11.36 -15.71
CA ARG A 116 -35.42 9.92 -15.53
C ARG A 116 -35.73 9.51 -14.10
N ILE A 117 -36.73 8.65 -13.95
CA ILE A 117 -37.05 7.97 -12.70
C ILE A 117 -36.33 6.62 -12.69
N THR A 118 -35.63 6.31 -11.59
CA THR A 118 -34.91 5.04 -11.43
C THR A 118 -35.13 4.51 -10.02
N ASN A 119 -35.77 3.34 -9.92
CA ASN A 119 -36.20 2.73 -8.67
C ASN A 119 -35.48 1.38 -8.47
N PRO A 120 -35.03 1.03 -7.25
CA PRO A 120 -34.52 -0.31 -6.98
C PRO A 120 -35.64 -1.36 -7.15
N ILE A 121 -35.28 -2.55 -7.61
CA ILE A 121 -36.21 -3.68 -7.72
C ILE A 121 -36.39 -4.31 -6.34
N ASN A 122 -37.55 -4.10 -5.74
CA ASN A 122 -37.90 -4.71 -4.45
C ASN A 122 -38.22 -6.20 -4.63
N HIS A 123 -37.34 -7.07 -4.10
CA HIS A 123 -37.71 -8.44 -3.73
C HIS A 123 -38.45 -8.43 -2.36
N PRO A 124 -39.23 -9.49 -2.03
CA PRO A 124 -40.00 -9.57 -0.79
C PRO A 124 -39.16 -9.30 0.47
N GLU A 125 -39.75 -8.58 1.43
CA GLU A 125 -39.03 -7.96 2.55
C GLU A 125 -38.19 -8.94 3.38
N THR A 126 -36.92 -8.60 3.61
CA THR A 126 -36.06 -9.31 4.57
C THR A 126 -35.98 -8.58 5.91
N PHE A 127 -35.97 -9.38 6.99
CA PHE A 127 -36.00 -9.00 8.41
C PHE A 127 -35.11 -7.81 8.83
N MET A 128 -33.97 -7.59 8.16
CA MET A 128 -33.06 -6.48 8.44
C MET A 128 -33.68 -5.08 8.20
N SER A 129 -34.69 -4.98 7.33
CA SER A 129 -35.43 -3.73 7.10
C SER A 129 -36.29 -3.31 8.30
N LYS A 130 -36.83 -4.29 9.06
CA LYS A 130 -37.55 -4.02 10.31
C LYS A 130 -36.61 -3.49 11.39
N ILE A 131 -35.45 -4.14 11.58
CA ILE A 131 -34.42 -3.70 12.54
C ILE A 131 -34.00 -2.25 12.26
N LYS A 132 -33.80 -1.87 10.99
CA LYS A 132 -33.39 -0.50 10.65
C LYS A 132 -34.47 0.57 10.94
N ARG A 133 -35.76 0.22 10.95
CA ARG A 133 -36.82 1.12 11.46
C ARG A 133 -36.84 1.16 12.99
N THR A 134 -36.70 0.01 13.66
CA THR A 134 -36.71 -0.09 15.13
C THR A 134 -35.55 0.68 15.78
N PHE A 135 -34.37 0.76 15.13
CA PHE A 135 -33.21 1.50 15.63
C PHE A 135 -33.08 2.96 15.13
N CYS A 136 -34.03 3.44 14.33
CA CYS A 136 -34.14 4.88 13.99
C CYS A 136 -35.34 5.57 14.65
N SER A 137 -36.15 4.84 15.44
CA SER A 137 -37.27 5.39 16.21
C SER A 137 -36.94 5.43 17.70
N ASN A 138 -36.05 6.33 18.09
CA ASN A 138 -35.94 6.85 19.45
C ASN A 138 -35.07 8.11 19.48
N ASN A 139 -35.70 9.25 19.18
CA ASN A 139 -35.31 10.57 19.66
C ASN A 139 -36.52 11.49 19.47
N ASN A 140 -37.49 11.40 20.39
CA ASN A 140 -38.49 12.44 20.56
C ASN A 140 -37.83 13.59 21.34
N VAL A 141 -37.47 14.66 20.64
CA VAL A 141 -37.43 16.01 21.23
C VAL A 141 -38.29 16.91 20.34
N SER A 142 -39.05 17.77 21.00
CA SER A 142 -40.16 18.56 20.47
C SER A 142 -39.81 19.53 19.35
N GLU A 143 -40.82 19.86 18.55
CA GLU A 143 -40.81 20.85 17.47
C GLU A 143 -40.41 22.27 17.95
N GLY A 144 -39.77 23.03 17.05
CA GLY A 144 -39.29 24.39 17.30
C GLY A 144 -38.72 25.03 16.03
N THR A 145 -39.64 25.43 15.15
CA THR A 145 -39.57 26.40 14.02
C THR A 145 -38.27 27.13 13.62
N GLU A 146 -38.22 27.40 12.29
CA GLU A 146 -37.53 28.50 11.57
C GLU A 146 -36.14 28.29 10.93
N ASN A 147 -36.20 28.18 9.59
CA ASN A 147 -35.54 29.00 8.57
C ASN A 147 -34.02 29.30 8.57
N SER A 148 -33.49 29.20 7.34
CA SER A 148 -32.47 30.03 6.69
C SER A 148 -31.05 29.46 6.53
N ALA A 149 -30.37 30.06 5.54
CA ALA A 149 -29.23 29.58 4.78
C ALA A 149 -27.97 29.23 5.59
N PHE A 150 -27.23 28.25 5.09
CA PHE A 150 -25.84 27.97 5.49
C PHE A 150 -24.89 28.49 4.39
N GLU A 151 -24.41 29.71 4.53
CA GLU A 151 -23.12 30.14 3.99
C GLU A 151 -22.05 29.89 5.05
N VAL A 152 -20.86 29.44 4.65
CA VAL A 152 -19.71 29.26 5.55
C VAL A 152 -18.53 30.06 5.04
N GLU A 153 -18.43 31.31 5.48
CA GLU A 153 -17.17 32.05 5.46
C GLU A 153 -16.27 31.55 6.58
N THR A 154 -15.00 31.28 6.25
CA THR A 154 -13.95 30.99 7.25
C THR A 154 -13.02 32.18 7.40
N ASN A 155 -13.25 33.02 8.41
CA ASN A 155 -12.33 34.12 8.76
C ASN A 155 -11.54 33.80 10.03
N TYR A 156 -10.24 33.59 9.88
CA TYR A 156 -9.27 33.60 10.98
C TYR A 156 -8.97 35.05 11.38
N THR A 157 -9.03 35.37 12.67
CA THR A 157 -8.53 36.65 13.21
C THR A 157 -7.54 36.40 14.34
N ILE A 158 -6.37 37.03 14.26
CA ILE A 158 -5.35 37.06 15.33
C ILE A 158 -5.58 38.32 16.17
N GLY A 159 -5.66 38.19 17.49
CA GLY A 159 -5.80 39.32 18.43
C GLY A 159 -4.63 39.40 19.41
N HIS A 160 -3.92 40.53 19.39
CA HIS A 160 -2.85 40.88 20.34
C HIS A 160 -3.39 41.73 21.50
N GLY A 161 -2.74 41.67 22.67
CA GLY A 161 -2.92 42.63 23.78
C GLY A 161 -3.44 41.97 25.08
N SER A 162 -2.91 42.08 26.30
CA SER A 162 -1.74 42.67 26.97
C SER A 162 -2.23 43.31 28.28
N ARG A 163 -1.62 42.92 29.41
CA ARG A 163 -1.56 43.61 30.72
C ARG A 163 -2.87 44.00 31.46
N ASN A 164 -3.03 43.50 32.71
CA ASN A 164 -2.49 44.20 33.89
C ASN A 164 -2.56 43.38 35.20
N GLU A 165 -1.87 43.89 36.23
CA GLU A 165 -1.57 43.26 37.53
C GLU A 165 -2.68 43.39 38.59
N THR A 166 -2.70 42.53 39.61
CA THR A 166 -3.01 42.93 41.00
C THR A 166 -2.44 41.95 42.04
N LYS A 167 -2.39 42.38 43.32
CA LYS A 167 -1.51 41.86 44.38
C LYS A 167 -2.21 41.04 45.48
N THR A 168 -1.41 40.19 46.16
CA THR A 168 -1.42 39.85 47.61
C THR A 168 -2.68 39.34 48.33
N SER A 169 -2.54 38.20 49.04
CA SER A 169 -2.50 38.18 50.52
C SER A 169 -2.21 36.77 51.08
N ASN A 170 -1.40 36.68 52.15
CA ASN A 170 -1.21 35.46 52.97
C ASN A 170 -2.43 35.21 53.88
N PHE A 171 -2.57 33.96 54.35
CA PHE A 171 -2.95 33.71 55.75
C PHE A 171 -2.31 32.40 56.25
N GLU A 172 -1.87 32.41 57.51
CA GLU A 172 -1.25 31.27 58.23
C GLU A 172 -2.32 30.46 58.97
N ASP A 173 -1.98 29.23 59.39
CA ASP A 173 -2.41 28.77 60.73
C ASP A 173 -1.49 27.68 61.33
N GLN A 174 -1.60 27.46 62.65
CA GLN A 174 -0.49 27.08 63.52
C GLN A 174 -0.54 25.69 64.23
N ILE A 175 0.63 25.01 64.29
CA ILE A 175 1.38 24.53 65.51
C ILE A 175 0.99 23.23 66.31
N LYS A 176 2.07 22.56 66.81
CA LYS A 176 2.29 21.52 67.87
C LYS A 176 2.30 20.02 67.44
N VAL A 177 3.37 19.20 67.60
CA VAL A 177 4.37 18.91 68.71
C VAL A 177 3.76 17.95 69.76
N ASP A 178 4.37 16.88 70.33
CA ASP A 178 5.76 16.44 70.65
C ASP A 178 6.11 15.03 70.06
N ASN A 179 6.95 14.15 70.67
CA ASN A 179 8.42 14.00 70.55
C ASN A 179 8.92 12.67 71.23
N ASN A 180 10.25 12.42 71.25
CA ASN A 180 11.03 11.36 71.97
C ASN A 180 11.10 9.94 71.33
N LYS A 181 12.22 9.17 71.40
CA LYS A 181 13.51 9.31 72.11
C LYS A 181 14.67 8.50 71.47
N GLU A 182 15.91 8.78 71.90
CA GLU A 182 17.21 8.16 71.52
C GLU A 182 17.42 6.75 72.17
N THR A 183 18.50 5.93 72.00
CA THR A 183 19.98 6.16 71.96
C THR A 183 20.74 4.84 71.64
N ASN A 184 21.98 4.93 71.09
CA ASN A 184 23.17 3.99 71.19
C ASN A 184 22.98 2.50 70.74
N GLY A 185 23.94 1.67 70.32
CA GLY A 185 25.42 1.65 70.15
C GLY A 185 25.87 0.17 69.92
N ASP A 186 27.05 -0.27 69.44
CA ASP A 186 28.29 0.36 68.92
C ASP A 186 29.10 -0.69 68.06
N HIS A 187 30.41 -0.46 67.83
CA HIS A 187 31.54 -1.29 67.31
C HIS A 187 31.39 -2.83 67.07
N PHE A 188 32.08 -3.50 66.13
CA PHE A 188 33.56 -3.56 65.93
C PHE A 188 34.00 -3.98 64.49
N SER A 189 35.31 -4.02 64.24
CA SER A 189 36.01 -4.02 62.94
C SER A 189 36.78 -5.31 62.55
N GLU A 190 37.12 -5.40 61.25
CA GLU A 190 38.32 -6.05 60.62
C GLU A 190 38.67 -7.55 60.83
N GLY A 191 39.19 -8.18 59.75
CA GLY A 191 40.06 -9.38 59.88
C GLY A 191 40.08 -10.39 58.73
N LEU A 192 41.14 -10.32 57.90
CA LEU A 192 42.01 -11.40 57.35
C LEU A 192 41.70 -12.90 57.67
N ALA A 193 42.12 -13.94 56.95
CA ALA A 193 42.67 -14.17 55.59
C ALA A 193 42.92 -15.70 55.39
N ASN A 194 43.10 -16.16 54.14
CA ASN A 194 43.88 -17.34 53.68
C ASN A 194 43.77 -18.73 54.38
N ASN A 195 43.28 -19.74 53.62
CA ASN A 195 44.07 -20.85 53.03
C ASN A 195 43.12 -21.94 52.46
N ALA A 196 43.27 -22.34 51.18
CA ALA A 196 44.04 -23.51 50.69
C ALA A 196 43.39 -24.89 51.06
N SER A 197 43.38 -25.94 50.24
CA SER A 197 44.28 -26.31 49.14
C SER A 197 43.75 -27.48 48.26
N GLY A 198 44.25 -27.61 47.02
CA GLY A 198 44.27 -28.86 46.23
C GLY A 198 42.99 -29.15 45.43
N THR A 199 43.03 -29.67 44.18
CA THR A 199 44.12 -30.25 43.36
C THR A 199 43.79 -29.98 41.86
N ARG A 200 44.76 -29.53 41.04
CA ARG A 200 45.49 -30.31 39.99
C ARG A 200 44.58 -31.02 38.97
N ASP A 201 44.80 -30.96 37.65
CA ASP A 201 45.94 -30.54 36.80
C ASP A 201 45.39 -30.10 35.41
N ILE A 202 45.80 -28.98 34.77
CA ILE A 202 47.06 -28.62 34.06
C ILE A 202 47.01 -28.90 32.53
N LEU A 203 47.15 -27.80 31.76
CA LEU A 203 47.81 -27.56 30.44
C LEU A 203 47.60 -28.56 29.27
N GLY A 204 47.61 -28.17 27.99
CA GLY A 204 47.81 -26.89 27.30
C GLY A 204 47.16 -26.99 25.89
N GLY A 205 47.07 -25.97 25.04
CA GLY A 205 48.14 -25.06 24.63
C GLY A 205 48.70 -25.52 23.28
N GLY A 206 48.43 -24.80 22.19
CA GLY A 206 48.88 -25.18 20.84
C GLY A 206 48.31 -24.31 19.72
N TYR A 207 49.07 -23.29 19.31
CA TYR A 207 48.78 -22.49 18.12
C TYR A 207 49.00 -23.29 16.83
N GLY A 208 48.25 -22.96 15.79
CA GLY A 208 48.45 -23.47 14.42
C GLY A 208 47.88 -22.49 13.39
N HIS A 209 48.67 -21.50 13.01
CA HIS A 209 48.40 -20.66 11.84
C HIS A 209 48.72 -21.46 10.58
N GLU A 210 47.81 -21.55 9.62
CA GLU A 210 48.17 -21.60 8.20
C GLU A 210 46.99 -21.20 7.31
N ALA A 211 47.26 -20.33 6.34
CA ALA A 211 46.29 -19.88 5.36
C ALA A 211 46.75 -20.36 3.98
N TYR A 212 45.85 -20.97 3.20
CA TYR A 212 46.06 -21.15 1.76
C TYR A 212 44.75 -21.07 0.99
N ASN A 213 44.77 -20.26 -0.08
CA ASN A 213 43.78 -20.32 -1.16
C ASN A 213 43.97 -21.62 -1.94
N MET A 214 42.87 -22.20 -2.43
CA MET A 214 42.85 -22.74 -3.79
C MET A 214 41.42 -22.77 -4.34
N GLU A 215 41.23 -22.23 -5.54
CA GLU A 215 40.05 -22.50 -6.37
C GLU A 215 40.19 -23.87 -7.09
N HIS A 216 39.08 -24.33 -7.66
CA HIS A 216 38.99 -25.32 -8.76
C HIS A 216 39.10 -26.84 -8.48
N PHE A 217 38.20 -27.57 -9.18
CA PHE A 217 37.96 -29.03 -9.21
C PHE A 217 37.45 -29.64 -7.88
N ILE A 218 36.38 -30.46 -7.87
CA ILE A 218 35.96 -31.43 -8.88
C ILE A 218 34.54 -31.18 -9.40
N GLU A 219 34.44 -30.94 -10.70
CA GLU A 219 33.25 -31.23 -11.50
C GLU A 219 33.18 -32.74 -11.78
N SER A 220 31.98 -33.31 -11.94
CA SER A 220 31.69 -34.76 -12.14
C SER A 220 31.49 -35.64 -10.88
N LYS A 221 30.28 -35.60 -10.32
CA LYS A 221 29.42 -36.78 -10.02
C LYS A 221 28.10 -36.35 -9.37
N ASN A 222 27.07 -36.12 -10.19
CA ASN A 222 25.64 -36.39 -9.88
C ASN A 222 24.69 -36.11 -11.06
N LYS A 223 25.08 -36.50 -12.28
CA LYS A 223 24.18 -36.68 -13.44
C LYS A 223 24.09 -38.17 -13.81
N GLN A 224 23.65 -39.02 -12.88
CA GLN A 224 23.41 -40.44 -13.16
C GLN A 224 22.43 -41.13 -12.20
N ALA A 225 21.29 -40.48 -11.91
CA ALA A 225 20.23 -41.07 -11.07
C ALA A 225 18.78 -40.69 -11.46
N PHE A 226 18.53 -40.23 -12.70
CA PHE A 226 17.17 -39.90 -13.16
C PHE A 226 16.90 -40.20 -14.65
N VAL A 227 17.44 -41.32 -15.16
CA VAL A 227 17.02 -41.91 -16.46
C VAL A 227 16.93 -43.44 -16.32
N LYS A 228 15.94 -43.92 -15.54
CA LYS A 228 15.60 -45.36 -15.48
C LYS A 228 14.25 -45.69 -14.81
N HIS A 229 13.18 -44.94 -15.12
CA HIS A 229 11.82 -45.47 -14.89
C HIS A 229 10.72 -45.08 -15.91
N GLU A 230 11.07 -44.42 -17.03
CA GLU A 230 10.20 -44.32 -18.21
C GLU A 230 10.72 -45.21 -19.35
N LYS A 231 10.36 -46.49 -19.31
CA LYS A 231 10.34 -47.44 -20.46
C LYS A 231 9.81 -48.82 -20.06
N LYS A 232 8.52 -48.87 -19.70
CA LYS A 232 7.70 -50.09 -19.79
C LYS A 232 6.23 -49.67 -19.92
N ILE A 233 5.49 -50.31 -20.83
CA ILE A 233 4.15 -49.99 -21.36
C ILE A 233 4.18 -49.12 -22.64
N ILE A 234 4.91 -49.60 -23.67
CA ILE A 234 4.52 -49.46 -25.09
C ILE A 234 4.96 -50.75 -25.81
N THR A 235 4.05 -51.72 -25.93
CA THR A 235 4.06 -52.78 -26.97
C THR A 235 2.70 -53.46 -27.02
N ASN A 236 2.20 -53.67 -28.23
CA ASN A 236 0.99 -54.44 -28.60
C ASN A 236 -0.36 -53.78 -28.19
N GLY A 237 -1.35 -53.67 -29.07
CA GLY A 237 -1.40 -54.00 -30.49
C GLY A 237 -2.77 -53.67 -31.09
N THR A 238 -2.80 -53.28 -32.37
CA THR A 238 -4.00 -52.92 -33.12
C THR A 238 -4.98 -54.07 -33.32
N LYS A 239 -6.29 -53.79 -33.23
CA LYS A 239 -7.32 -54.43 -34.06
C LYS A 239 -8.52 -53.49 -34.25
N ASN A 240 -9.11 -53.54 -35.44
CA ASN A 240 -10.26 -52.73 -35.85
C ASN A 240 -11.57 -53.34 -35.33
N GLU A 241 -12.57 -52.50 -35.09
CA GLU A 241 -13.97 -52.78 -35.43
C GLU A 241 -14.74 -51.46 -35.62
N SER A 242 -15.92 -51.52 -36.26
CA SER A 242 -16.47 -50.44 -37.09
C SER A 242 -17.83 -49.90 -36.66
N ILE A 243 -18.02 -48.59 -36.89
CA ILE A 243 -19.20 -47.87 -37.41
C ILE A 243 -20.62 -48.24 -36.87
N ASP A 244 -21.30 -47.16 -36.45
CA ASP A 244 -22.74 -46.92 -36.26
C ASP A 244 -23.47 -47.28 -34.95
N ASP A 245 -24.55 -46.52 -34.77
CA ASP A 245 -25.55 -46.46 -33.68
C ASP A 245 -25.09 -45.94 -32.29
N GLY A 246 -25.70 -44.90 -31.73
CA GLY A 246 -26.76 -44.05 -32.31
C GLY A 246 -27.16 -42.86 -31.45
N LYS A 247 -27.77 -41.85 -32.08
CA LYS A 247 -28.31 -40.65 -31.41
C LYS A 247 -29.54 -41.00 -30.53
N LYS A 248 -29.33 -41.47 -29.29
CA LYS A 248 -30.34 -41.39 -28.21
C LYS A 248 -29.77 -41.80 -26.83
N LYS A 249 -29.29 -40.82 -26.07
CA LYS A 249 -29.36 -40.73 -24.58
C LYS A 249 -28.74 -39.41 -24.08
N MET A 250 -29.36 -38.31 -24.48
CA MET A 250 -29.40 -37.11 -23.64
C MET A 250 -30.64 -37.22 -22.76
N LEU A 251 -30.56 -36.69 -21.53
CA LEU A 251 -31.48 -36.88 -20.40
C LEU A 251 -31.22 -38.19 -19.62
N GLU A 252 -31.28 -38.07 -18.28
CA GLU A 252 -30.99 -39.09 -17.27
C GLU A 252 -29.52 -39.52 -17.09
N PHE A 253 -28.69 -38.63 -16.53
CA PHE A 253 -27.68 -39.03 -15.52
C PHE A 253 -27.60 -37.97 -14.43
N GLY A 254 -28.24 -38.25 -13.30
CA GLY A 254 -28.20 -37.41 -12.11
C GLY A 254 -26.99 -37.72 -11.21
N GLU A 255 -26.65 -36.73 -10.39
CA GLU A 255 -26.13 -36.85 -9.01
C GLU A 255 -25.54 -38.22 -8.60
N GLY A 256 -24.20 -38.34 -8.58
CA GLY A 256 -23.56 -39.53 -7.98
C GLY A 256 -22.04 -39.61 -7.96
N HIS A 257 -21.32 -39.05 -8.93
CA HIS A 257 -19.89 -39.39 -9.12
C HIS A 257 -18.84 -38.33 -8.72
N HIS A 258 -19.24 -37.13 -8.28
CA HIS A 258 -18.28 -36.17 -7.72
C HIS A 258 -17.92 -36.43 -6.23
N SER A 259 -18.69 -37.24 -5.48
CA SER A 259 -18.38 -37.59 -4.08
C SER A 259 -17.09 -38.40 -3.93
N ASP A 260 -16.92 -39.42 -4.78
CA ASP A 260 -16.04 -40.54 -4.42
C ASP A 260 -14.59 -40.35 -4.88
N VAL A 261 -14.37 -39.56 -5.93
CA VAL A 261 -13.03 -39.04 -6.28
C VAL A 261 -12.49 -38.14 -5.15
N PHE A 262 -13.34 -37.30 -4.54
CA PHE A 262 -12.98 -36.46 -3.40
C PHE A 262 -12.70 -37.27 -2.11
N LYS A 263 -13.38 -38.40 -1.90
CA LYS A 263 -13.08 -39.33 -0.79
C LYS A 263 -11.78 -40.11 -1.01
N ALA A 264 -11.46 -40.48 -2.25
CA ALA A 264 -10.23 -41.21 -2.56
C ALA A 264 -8.97 -40.37 -2.31
N LEU A 265 -8.93 -39.11 -2.78
CA LEU A 265 -7.77 -38.23 -2.59
C LEU A 265 -7.53 -37.81 -1.12
N LYS A 266 -8.56 -37.79 -0.26
CA LYS A 266 -8.39 -37.51 1.18
C LYS A 266 -7.67 -38.62 1.97
N ARG A 267 -7.45 -39.81 1.40
CA ARG A 267 -6.84 -40.97 2.10
C ARG A 267 -5.31 -41.05 2.05
N SER A 268 -4.62 -40.12 1.38
CA SER A 268 -3.15 -40.15 1.25
C SER A 268 -2.37 -39.22 2.19
N TYR A 269 -3.03 -38.41 3.03
CA TYR A 269 -2.34 -37.64 4.07
C TYR A 269 -2.36 -38.41 5.39
N SER A 270 -1.18 -38.68 5.95
CA SER A 270 -1.03 -39.47 7.17
C SER A 270 -1.80 -38.86 8.34
N SER A 271 -2.78 -39.60 8.84
CA SER A 271 -3.61 -39.20 9.98
C SER A 271 -2.87 -39.40 11.31
N ILE A 272 -1.76 -38.68 11.49
CA ILE A 272 -1.21 -38.45 12.83
C ILE A 272 -2.13 -37.41 13.49
N PRO A 273 -2.76 -37.71 14.64
CA PRO A 273 -3.58 -36.73 15.33
C PRO A 273 -2.69 -35.56 15.78
N LYS A 274 -2.82 -34.41 15.10
CA LYS A 274 -2.10 -33.17 15.42
C LYS A 274 -2.49 -32.74 16.85
N LYS A 275 -1.62 -33.02 17.82
CA LYS A 275 -1.85 -32.70 19.23
C LYS A 275 -1.73 -31.19 19.46
N VAL A 276 -2.59 -30.66 20.32
CA VAL A 276 -2.50 -29.29 20.83
C VAL A 276 -1.10 -29.03 21.40
N VAL A 277 -0.42 -27.98 20.93
CA VAL A 277 0.92 -27.61 21.41
C VAL A 277 0.78 -26.70 22.62
N LYS A 278 1.48 -27.05 23.71
CA LYS A 278 1.56 -26.17 24.90
C LYS A 278 2.76 -25.23 24.72
N LEU A 279 2.57 -23.95 25.03
CA LEU A 279 3.61 -22.93 25.02
C LEU A 279 3.66 -22.26 26.39
N LYS A 280 4.83 -22.29 27.04
CA LYS A 280 5.06 -21.73 28.37
C LYS A 280 5.62 -20.30 28.27
N ASN A 281 5.25 -19.44 29.21
CA ASN A 281 6.07 -18.28 29.56
C ASN A 281 7.00 -18.68 30.71
N VAL A 282 8.31 -18.63 30.50
CA VAL A 282 9.29 -19.16 31.47
C VAL A 282 9.28 -18.39 32.79
N ALA A 283 8.93 -17.10 32.77
CA ALA A 283 8.87 -16.24 33.94
C ALA A 283 7.51 -16.21 34.66
N SER A 284 6.47 -16.84 34.12
CA SER A 284 5.13 -16.85 34.72
C SER A 284 4.70 -18.26 35.10
N GLU A 285 4.18 -18.43 36.31
CA GLU A 285 3.65 -19.72 36.76
C GLU A 285 2.38 -20.12 36.00
N ASN A 286 1.63 -19.13 35.48
CA ASN A 286 0.50 -19.28 34.56
C ASN A 286 0.33 -18.01 33.70
N PRO A 287 -0.35 -18.06 32.53
CA PRO A 287 -0.96 -19.22 31.90
C PRO A 287 -0.02 -19.94 30.91
N VAL A 288 -0.21 -21.25 30.77
CA VAL A 288 0.33 -22.04 29.65
C VAL A 288 -0.63 -21.90 28.46
N TYR A 289 -0.18 -21.28 27.37
CA TYR A 289 -0.97 -21.18 26.14
C TYR A 289 -1.09 -22.55 25.45
N ARG A 290 -2.17 -22.72 24.68
CA ARG A 290 -2.50 -23.97 23.99
C ARG A 290 -2.78 -23.68 22.52
N ASP A 291 -1.74 -23.74 21.70
CA ASP A 291 -1.86 -23.48 20.27
C ASP A 291 -2.57 -24.66 19.57
N THR A 292 -3.66 -24.30 18.91
CA THR A 292 -4.49 -25.13 18.04
C THR A 292 -4.52 -24.59 16.60
N LEU A 293 -4.21 -23.31 16.41
CA LEU A 293 -4.26 -22.63 15.12
C LEU A 293 -3.21 -23.16 14.14
N HIS A 294 -2.05 -23.63 14.62
CA HIS A 294 -1.03 -24.28 13.78
C HIS A 294 -1.56 -25.48 12.97
N MET A 295 -2.67 -26.10 13.39
CA MET A 295 -3.30 -27.18 12.63
C MET A 295 -3.78 -26.73 11.24
N LYS A 296 -4.08 -25.43 11.06
CA LYS A 296 -4.44 -24.76 9.80
C LYS A 296 -3.24 -24.35 8.94
N ALA A 297 -2.00 -24.63 9.36
CA ALA A 297 -0.83 -24.28 8.56
C ALA A 297 -0.81 -25.06 7.24
N LEU A 298 -0.70 -24.33 6.12
CA LEU A 298 -0.75 -24.87 4.75
C LEU A 298 0.66 -25.13 4.17
N GLU A 299 1.66 -24.37 4.60
CA GLU A 299 3.03 -24.45 4.10
C GLU A 299 4.01 -24.97 5.16
N SER A 300 5.06 -25.67 4.72
CA SER A 300 6.20 -26.01 5.56
C SER A 300 7.01 -24.77 5.93
N THR A 301 7.58 -24.77 7.14
CA THR A 301 8.57 -23.77 7.59
C THR A 301 9.98 -24.03 7.05
N GLY A 302 10.19 -25.13 6.32
CA GLY A 302 11.50 -25.61 5.87
C GLY A 302 12.22 -26.48 6.90
N CYS A 303 11.76 -26.52 8.15
CA CYS A 303 12.24 -27.47 9.16
C CYS A 303 11.74 -28.89 8.84
N ASN A 304 12.49 -29.90 9.28
CA ASN A 304 12.08 -31.30 9.24
C ASN A 304 12.39 -31.98 10.60
N SER A 305 12.18 -33.29 10.71
CA SER A 305 12.40 -34.07 11.94
C SER A 305 13.85 -34.13 12.42
N GLU A 306 14.82 -33.85 11.54
CA GLU A 306 16.26 -33.97 11.80
C GLU A 306 16.94 -32.60 11.93
N ARG A 307 16.34 -31.54 11.36
CA ARG A 307 16.95 -30.22 11.21
C ARG A 307 15.95 -29.09 11.40
N CYS A 308 16.27 -28.18 12.31
CA CYS A 308 15.68 -26.84 12.38
C CYS A 308 16.42 -25.88 11.43
N VAL A 309 15.67 -25.03 10.73
CA VAL A 309 16.21 -23.95 9.88
C VAL A 309 15.64 -22.56 10.25
N GLY A 310 15.07 -22.44 11.46
CA GLY A 310 14.39 -21.21 11.92
C GLY A 310 15.27 -19.96 12.01
N SER A 311 16.60 -20.11 12.04
CA SER A 311 17.56 -19.00 12.00
C SER A 311 17.84 -18.45 10.60
N LEU A 312 17.32 -19.06 9.52
CA LEU A 312 17.53 -18.57 8.16
C LEU A 312 16.71 -17.30 7.89
N ILE A 313 17.41 -16.22 7.52
CA ILE A 313 16.83 -14.90 7.23
C ILE A 313 15.82 -15.00 6.08
N SER A 314 16.15 -15.68 4.98
CA SER A 314 15.25 -15.88 3.84
C SER A 314 15.16 -17.36 3.49
N ALA A 315 13.95 -17.93 3.60
CA ALA A 315 13.62 -19.11 2.81
C ALA A 315 13.53 -18.71 1.33
N PRO A 316 13.87 -19.59 0.37
CA PRO A 316 13.60 -19.37 -1.04
C PRO A 316 12.13 -19.01 -1.26
N SER A 317 11.83 -18.13 -2.21
CA SER A 317 10.43 -17.87 -2.58
C SER A 317 9.79 -19.17 -3.06
N ALA A 318 8.64 -19.55 -2.51
CA ALA A 318 8.02 -20.85 -2.74
C ALA A 318 7.59 -21.07 -4.21
N ARG A 319 7.52 -20.00 -5.01
CA ARG A 319 7.24 -20.03 -6.44
C ARG A 319 8.21 -19.12 -7.22
N PRO A 320 8.88 -19.64 -8.27
CA PRO A 320 9.64 -18.80 -9.20
C PRO A 320 8.77 -17.74 -9.88
N PRO A 321 9.34 -16.58 -10.28
CA PRO A 321 8.61 -15.59 -11.08
C PRO A 321 8.05 -16.19 -12.38
N GLY A 322 6.79 -15.85 -12.68
CA GLY A 322 6.09 -16.34 -13.87
C GLY A 322 5.52 -17.77 -13.83
N THR A 323 5.53 -18.48 -12.68
CA THR A 323 4.76 -19.73 -12.51
C THR A 323 3.38 -19.43 -11.92
N SER A 324 2.31 -19.62 -12.71
CA SER A 324 0.93 -19.53 -12.20
C SER A 324 0.55 -20.71 -11.32
N ARG A 325 -0.39 -20.50 -10.39
CA ARG A 325 -1.00 -21.58 -9.58
C ARG A 325 -1.83 -22.50 -10.46
N SER A 326 -1.95 -23.76 -10.06
CA SER A 326 -2.90 -24.68 -10.70
C SER A 326 -4.34 -24.23 -10.41
N LYS A 327 -5.28 -24.53 -11.32
CA LYS A 327 -6.71 -24.22 -11.14
C LYS A 327 -7.26 -24.83 -9.84
N THR A 328 -6.85 -26.05 -9.50
CA THR A 328 -7.20 -26.73 -8.24
C THR A 328 -6.69 -25.97 -7.01
N GLU A 329 -5.40 -25.61 -6.99
CA GLU A 329 -4.81 -24.86 -5.86
C GLU A 329 -5.46 -23.47 -5.69
N LEU A 330 -5.77 -22.79 -6.79
CA LEU A 330 -6.51 -21.52 -6.78
C LEU A 330 -7.90 -21.70 -6.16
N ILE A 331 -8.64 -22.74 -6.55
CA ILE A 331 -9.98 -23.05 -6.00
C ILE A 331 -9.90 -23.37 -4.51
N ASP A 332 -8.96 -24.21 -4.08
CA ASP A 332 -8.80 -24.59 -2.67
C ASP A 332 -8.48 -23.39 -1.78
N GLN A 333 -7.55 -22.52 -2.22
CA GLN A 333 -7.19 -21.32 -1.46
C GLN A 333 -8.28 -20.24 -1.51
N ALA A 334 -8.99 -20.08 -2.63
CA ALA A 334 -10.14 -19.17 -2.73
C ALA A 334 -11.25 -19.62 -1.77
N LYS A 335 -11.49 -20.94 -1.65
CA LYS A 335 -12.50 -21.48 -0.73
C LYS A 335 -12.15 -21.20 0.72
N ASP A 336 -10.92 -21.54 1.14
CA ASP A 336 -10.46 -21.30 2.52
C ASP A 336 -10.53 -19.81 2.88
N PHE A 337 -10.07 -18.93 1.99
CA PHE A 337 -10.13 -17.48 2.21
C PHE A 337 -11.57 -16.95 2.35
N ILE A 338 -12.49 -17.38 1.50
CA ILE A 338 -13.89 -16.92 1.54
C ILE A 338 -14.62 -17.50 2.76
N ASP A 339 -14.35 -18.76 3.13
CA ASP A 339 -14.83 -19.33 4.40
C ASP A 339 -14.34 -18.50 5.60
N GLN A 340 -13.06 -18.11 5.62
CA GLN A 340 -12.50 -17.25 6.67
C GLN A 340 -13.20 -15.87 6.72
N TYR A 341 -13.40 -15.22 5.57
CA TYR A 341 -14.07 -13.92 5.47
C TYR A 341 -15.52 -13.95 5.97
N TYR A 342 -16.32 -14.91 5.51
CA TYR A 342 -17.72 -15.03 5.95
C TYR A 342 -17.84 -15.54 7.40
N ALA A 343 -16.85 -16.30 7.91
CA ALA A 343 -16.79 -16.66 9.34
C ALA A 343 -16.56 -15.44 10.24
N ASP A 344 -15.62 -14.54 9.89
CA ASP A 344 -15.34 -13.30 10.65
C ASP A 344 -16.59 -12.41 10.71
N MET A 345 -17.31 -12.26 9.59
CA MET A 345 -18.59 -11.55 9.52
C MET A 345 -19.75 -12.24 10.27
N LYS A 346 -19.58 -13.46 10.81
CA LYS A 346 -20.66 -14.32 11.35
C LYS A 346 -21.77 -14.58 10.32
N ARG A 347 -21.37 -14.78 9.06
CA ARG A 347 -22.22 -15.04 7.88
C ARG A 347 -21.88 -16.33 7.12
N GLN A 348 -21.02 -17.17 7.67
CA GLN A 348 -20.73 -18.49 7.11
C GLN A 348 -22.02 -19.31 6.91
N ASN A 349 -22.07 -20.09 5.83
CA ASN A 349 -23.20 -20.94 5.42
C ASN A 349 -24.55 -20.18 5.26
N LYS A 350 -24.51 -18.90 4.87
CA LYS A 350 -25.70 -18.14 4.44
C LYS A 350 -25.76 -18.06 2.91
N ALA A 351 -26.94 -17.79 2.36
CA ALA A 351 -27.16 -17.74 0.91
C ALA A 351 -26.22 -16.78 0.15
N ASP A 352 -25.78 -15.69 0.78
CA ASP A 352 -24.79 -14.77 0.20
C ASP A 352 -23.36 -15.33 0.17
N HIS A 353 -23.00 -16.19 1.13
CA HIS A 353 -21.73 -16.93 1.13
C HIS A 353 -21.71 -17.96 0.00
N GLU A 354 -22.77 -18.76 -0.12
CA GLU A 354 -22.90 -19.79 -1.16
C GLU A 354 -22.95 -19.16 -2.56
N LYS A 355 -23.70 -18.06 -2.73
CA LYS A 355 -23.71 -17.29 -3.97
C LYS A 355 -22.32 -16.77 -4.32
N ARG A 356 -21.61 -16.14 -3.38
CA ARG A 356 -20.27 -15.60 -3.64
C ARG A 356 -19.28 -16.71 -4.02
N TRP A 357 -19.42 -17.90 -3.43
CA TRP A 357 -18.62 -19.06 -3.81
C TRP A 357 -18.91 -19.51 -5.26
N MET A 358 -20.18 -19.59 -5.66
CA MET A 358 -20.55 -19.91 -7.04
C MET A 358 -20.10 -18.83 -8.04
N ASP A 359 -20.18 -17.55 -7.68
CA ASP A 359 -19.66 -16.44 -8.48
C ASP A 359 -18.15 -16.57 -8.72
N ILE A 360 -17.39 -17.05 -7.73
CA ILE A 360 -15.94 -17.29 -7.83
C ILE A 360 -15.62 -18.50 -8.70
N LEU A 361 -16.29 -19.63 -8.49
CA LEU A 361 -16.13 -20.81 -9.34
C LEU A 361 -16.42 -20.48 -10.82
N THR A 362 -17.51 -19.74 -11.07
CA THR A 362 -17.88 -19.27 -12.42
C THR A 362 -16.82 -18.35 -13.03
N ALA A 363 -16.24 -17.45 -12.24
CA ALA A 363 -15.16 -16.58 -12.70
C ALA A 363 -13.88 -17.37 -13.04
N ILE A 364 -13.50 -18.33 -12.20
CA ILE A 364 -12.32 -19.18 -12.41
C ILE A 364 -12.49 -20.07 -13.65
N GLU A 365 -13.71 -20.57 -13.90
CA GLU A 365 -14.01 -21.31 -15.13
C GLU A 365 -13.87 -20.44 -16.38
N ASN A 366 -14.51 -19.26 -16.38
CA ASN A 366 -14.58 -18.41 -17.57
C ASN A 366 -13.28 -17.62 -17.86
N THR A 367 -12.47 -17.33 -16.84
CA THR A 367 -11.32 -16.40 -16.96
C THR A 367 -9.99 -16.95 -16.45
N SER A 368 -9.97 -18.20 -15.97
CA SER A 368 -8.82 -18.82 -15.28
C SER A 368 -8.35 -18.11 -13.99
N THR A 369 -9.10 -17.12 -13.50
CA THR A 369 -8.82 -16.38 -12.27
C THR A 369 -10.11 -15.82 -11.66
N TYR A 370 -10.03 -15.04 -10.59
CA TYR A 370 -11.16 -14.28 -10.07
C TYR A 370 -10.70 -12.95 -9.45
N GLU A 371 -11.66 -12.07 -9.16
CA GLU A 371 -11.41 -10.79 -8.51
C GLU A 371 -11.99 -10.76 -7.08
N LEU A 372 -11.20 -10.25 -6.14
CA LEU A 372 -11.65 -9.89 -4.79
C LEU A 372 -12.49 -8.61 -4.81
N THR A 373 -13.52 -8.54 -3.97
CA THR A 373 -14.19 -7.27 -3.65
C THR A 373 -13.26 -6.36 -2.85
N ILE A 374 -13.60 -5.07 -2.69
CA ILE A 374 -12.82 -4.14 -1.86
C ILE A 374 -12.81 -4.56 -0.38
N ASP A 375 -13.92 -5.10 0.12
CA ASP A 375 -14.06 -5.55 1.50
C ASP A 375 -13.24 -6.83 1.75
N GLU A 376 -13.28 -7.77 0.80
CA GLU A 376 -12.44 -8.97 0.81
C GLU A 376 -10.95 -8.60 0.74
N LEU A 377 -10.56 -7.67 -0.15
CA LEU A 377 -9.18 -7.20 -0.26
C LEU A 377 -8.70 -6.56 1.06
N THR A 378 -9.57 -5.78 1.70
CA THR A 378 -9.30 -5.09 2.96
C THR A 378 -9.15 -6.08 4.12
N PHE A 379 -10.07 -7.05 4.22
CA PHE A 379 -9.98 -8.17 5.16
C PHE A 379 -8.70 -8.98 4.93
N GLY A 380 -8.37 -9.28 3.67
CA GLY A 380 -7.19 -10.04 3.29
C GLY A 380 -5.89 -9.38 3.72
N ALA A 381 -5.71 -8.09 3.42
CA ALA A 381 -4.50 -7.35 3.77
C ALA A 381 -4.30 -7.21 5.29
N ARG A 382 -5.38 -6.97 6.03
CA ARG A 382 -5.38 -6.94 7.51
C ARG A 382 -5.04 -8.30 8.10
N THR A 383 -5.61 -9.36 7.54
CA THR A 383 -5.38 -10.74 7.99
C THR A 383 -3.97 -11.22 7.65
N ALA A 384 -3.41 -10.84 6.50
CA ALA A 384 -2.00 -11.07 6.16
C ALA A 384 -1.05 -10.41 7.18
N TRP A 385 -1.35 -9.18 7.63
CA TRP A 385 -0.57 -8.53 8.68
C TRP A 385 -0.72 -9.26 10.02
N ARG A 386 -1.94 -9.63 10.42
CA ARG A 386 -2.22 -10.43 11.62
C ARG A 386 -1.48 -11.79 11.61
N ASN A 387 -1.26 -12.35 10.43
CA ASN A 387 -0.56 -13.62 10.22
C ASN A 387 0.97 -13.49 10.10
N ALA A 388 1.53 -12.29 9.91
CA ALA A 388 2.96 -12.09 9.64
C ALA A 388 3.83 -12.41 10.88
N PRO A 389 4.54 -13.57 10.92
CA PRO A 389 5.11 -14.09 12.17
C PRO A 389 6.27 -13.26 12.72
N ARG A 390 6.91 -12.45 11.86
CA ARG A 390 8.07 -11.60 12.16
C ARG A 390 7.72 -10.18 12.57
N CYS A 391 6.43 -9.82 12.62
CA CYS A 391 6.00 -8.46 12.96
C CYS A 391 5.59 -8.38 14.45
N ILE A 392 6.31 -7.55 15.21
CA ILE A 392 6.01 -7.25 16.62
C ILE A 392 4.82 -6.27 16.78
N GLY A 393 4.63 -5.35 15.83
CA GLY A 393 3.57 -4.33 15.85
C GLY A 393 2.14 -4.83 15.61
N ARG A 394 1.90 -6.15 15.61
CA ARG A 394 0.64 -6.76 15.17
C ARG A 394 -0.60 -6.45 16.01
N ILE A 395 -0.50 -5.81 17.18
CA ILE A 395 -1.69 -5.34 17.90
C ILE A 395 -2.55 -4.39 17.05
N GLN A 396 -1.93 -3.68 16.10
CA GLN A 396 -2.56 -2.69 15.23
C GLN A 396 -3.19 -3.29 13.96
N TRP A 397 -3.17 -4.63 13.78
CA TRP A 397 -3.50 -5.31 12.52
C TRP A 397 -4.83 -4.89 11.86
N SER A 398 -5.82 -4.51 12.66
CA SER A 398 -7.15 -4.09 12.20
C SER A 398 -7.21 -2.61 11.73
N LYS A 399 -6.25 -1.77 12.14
CA LYS A 399 -6.13 -0.34 11.81
C LYS A 399 -5.22 -0.09 10.61
N LEU A 400 -5.46 -0.81 9.52
CA LEU A 400 -4.75 -0.64 8.25
C LEU A 400 -5.63 0.11 7.25
N GLN A 401 -5.14 1.22 6.69
CA GLN A 401 -5.72 1.84 5.51
C GLN A 401 -5.33 1.04 4.25
N VAL A 402 -6.29 0.76 3.37
CA VAL A 402 -6.05 0.04 2.13
C VAL A 402 -6.35 0.96 0.95
N PHE A 403 -5.38 1.14 0.07
CA PHE A 403 -5.54 1.84 -1.20
C PHE A 403 -5.62 0.82 -2.33
N ASP A 404 -6.78 0.75 -2.99
CA ASP A 404 -7.01 -0.13 -4.13
C ASP A 404 -6.42 0.49 -5.40
N ALA A 405 -5.23 0.03 -5.78
CA ALA A 405 -4.49 0.45 -6.96
C ALA A 405 -4.55 -0.60 -8.09
N ARG A 406 -5.46 -1.58 -8.00
CA ARG A 406 -5.61 -2.69 -8.99
C ARG A 406 -6.12 -2.24 -10.36
N HIS A 407 -6.48 -0.97 -10.51
CA HIS A 407 -6.92 -0.36 -11.77
C HIS A 407 -5.79 0.33 -12.55
N PHE A 408 -4.60 0.52 -11.96
CA PHE A 408 -3.48 1.16 -12.65
C PHE A 408 -2.78 0.23 -13.64
N THR A 409 -2.36 0.78 -14.77
CA THR A 409 -1.72 0.05 -15.89
C THR A 409 -0.29 0.52 -16.22
N THR A 410 0.16 1.64 -15.64
CA THR A 410 1.42 2.31 -16.00
C THR A 410 2.30 2.58 -14.77
N ALA A 411 3.63 2.67 -14.97
CA ALA A 411 4.56 2.94 -13.89
C ALA A 411 4.36 4.35 -13.31
N ARG A 412 3.95 5.32 -14.14
CA ARG A 412 3.54 6.66 -13.69
C ARG A 412 2.33 6.63 -12.75
N GLY A 413 1.32 5.79 -13.04
CA GLY A 413 0.18 5.59 -12.15
C GLY A 413 0.58 4.94 -10.82
N MET A 414 1.54 4.00 -10.85
CA MET A 414 2.14 3.47 -9.62
C MET A 414 2.84 4.55 -8.80
N PHE A 415 3.62 5.42 -9.44
CA PHE A 415 4.31 6.52 -8.77
C PHE A 415 3.35 7.47 -8.06
N GLU A 416 2.25 7.85 -8.71
CA GLU A 416 1.24 8.75 -8.13
C GLU A 416 0.50 8.09 -6.95
N ALA A 417 0.15 6.80 -7.06
CA ALA A 417 -0.41 6.03 -5.95
C ALA A 417 0.57 5.88 -4.77
N ILE A 418 1.87 5.74 -5.04
CA ILE A 418 2.94 5.68 -4.03
C ILE A 418 3.16 7.06 -3.38
N CYS A 419 3.13 8.16 -4.13
CA CYS A 419 3.22 9.51 -3.56
C CYS A 419 2.03 9.80 -2.61
N ASN A 420 0.82 9.38 -3.00
CA ASN A 420 -0.36 9.46 -2.15
C ASN A 420 -0.23 8.59 -0.89
N HIS A 421 0.32 7.38 -1.02
CA HIS A 421 0.65 6.51 0.12
C HIS A 421 1.63 7.18 1.08
N ILE A 422 2.76 7.70 0.60
CA ILE A 422 3.77 8.35 1.44
C ILE A 422 3.18 9.58 2.15
N LYS A 423 2.41 10.42 1.43
CA LYS A 423 1.72 11.57 2.01
C LYS A 423 0.73 11.16 3.10
N TYR A 424 -0.07 10.11 2.86
CA TYR A 424 -1.03 9.60 3.83
C TYR A 424 -0.34 8.97 5.04
N GLY A 425 0.68 8.14 4.83
CA GLY A 425 1.39 7.42 5.87
C GLY A 425 2.20 8.36 6.76
N THR A 426 2.88 9.35 6.17
CA THR A 426 3.72 10.33 6.89
C THR A 426 2.89 11.28 7.76
N ASN A 427 1.77 11.81 7.24
CA ASN A 427 0.78 12.57 8.03
C ASN A 427 1.38 13.60 9.01
N ASN A 428 2.32 14.42 8.53
CA ASN A 428 3.06 15.43 9.30
C ASN A 428 3.72 14.91 10.60
N GLY A 429 4.16 13.65 10.61
CA GLY A 429 4.82 13.00 11.74
C GLY A 429 3.93 12.05 12.52
N ASN A 430 2.60 12.22 12.49
CA ASN A 430 1.65 11.32 13.14
C ASN A 430 1.39 10.07 12.26
N ILE A 431 2.38 9.18 12.20
CA ILE A 431 2.46 8.09 11.23
C ILE A 431 1.22 7.17 11.25
N ARG A 432 0.66 6.89 10.07
CA ARG A 432 -0.51 6.00 9.89
C ARG A 432 -0.13 4.78 9.08
N SER A 433 -0.55 3.59 9.52
CA SER A 433 -0.37 2.35 8.76
C SER A 433 -1.25 2.32 7.50
N ALA A 434 -0.63 2.11 6.34
CA ALA A 434 -1.31 1.94 5.06
C ALA A 434 -0.69 0.82 4.22
N ILE A 435 -1.45 0.33 3.24
CA ILE A 435 -0.99 -0.53 2.14
C ILE A 435 -1.61 -0.05 0.83
N THR A 436 -0.82 -0.04 -0.24
CA THR A 436 -1.30 0.20 -1.61
C THR A 436 -1.16 -1.07 -2.41
N ILE A 437 -2.26 -1.59 -2.98
CA ILE A 437 -2.27 -2.91 -3.63
C ILE A 437 -2.48 -2.72 -5.14
N PHE A 438 -1.42 -3.00 -5.92
CA PHE A 438 -1.43 -2.95 -7.38
C PHE A 438 -2.05 -4.21 -8.00
N PRO A 439 -2.21 -4.32 -9.34
CA PRO A 439 -2.84 -5.48 -9.95
C PRO A 439 -2.15 -6.81 -9.59
N PRO A 440 -2.90 -7.91 -9.44
CA PRO A 440 -2.32 -9.23 -9.20
C PRO A 440 -1.56 -9.74 -10.42
N ARG A 441 -0.61 -10.64 -10.19
CA ARG A 441 0.09 -11.43 -11.22
C ARG A 441 -0.93 -12.16 -12.11
N THR A 442 -0.70 -12.09 -13.42
CA THR A 442 -1.43 -12.87 -14.43
C THR A 442 -0.47 -13.77 -15.20
N CYS A 443 -1.00 -14.79 -15.87
CA CYS A 443 -0.21 -15.84 -16.53
C CYS A 443 0.74 -15.34 -17.64
N GLU A 444 0.57 -14.10 -18.12
CA GLU A 444 1.31 -13.53 -19.26
C GLU A 444 2.59 -12.75 -18.84
N ARG A 445 3.11 -12.96 -17.62
CA ARG A 445 4.25 -12.21 -17.04
C ARG A 445 4.05 -10.68 -16.96
N LYS A 446 2.79 -10.22 -16.96
CA LYS A 446 2.40 -8.81 -16.78
C LYS A 446 2.49 -8.39 -15.30
N GLU A 447 3.65 -8.58 -14.70
CA GLU A 447 3.87 -8.29 -13.29
C GLU A 447 3.99 -6.80 -13.01
N PHE A 448 3.46 -6.39 -11.85
CA PHE A 448 3.71 -5.10 -11.22
C PHE A 448 4.73 -5.32 -10.11
N ARG A 449 5.82 -4.55 -10.09
CA ARG A 449 6.89 -4.65 -9.08
C ARG A 449 7.37 -3.25 -8.69
N VAL A 450 7.52 -3.00 -7.40
CA VAL A 450 8.44 -1.96 -6.90
C VAL A 450 9.77 -2.67 -6.69
N TRP A 451 10.85 -2.20 -7.34
CA TRP A 451 12.15 -2.87 -7.24
C TRP A 451 12.87 -2.51 -5.94
N ASN A 452 12.62 -1.31 -5.39
CA ASN A 452 13.13 -0.88 -4.09
C ASN A 452 12.68 -1.85 -2.97
N SER A 453 13.57 -2.10 -2.01
CA SER A 453 13.28 -2.86 -0.78
C SER A 453 12.26 -2.13 0.11
N GLN A 454 12.44 -0.82 0.25
CA GLN A 454 11.56 0.12 0.94
C GLN A 454 11.21 1.30 0.02
N LEU A 455 10.06 1.96 0.22
CA LEU A 455 9.70 3.16 -0.56
C LEU A 455 10.67 4.32 -0.32
N LEU A 456 11.19 4.44 0.91
CA LEU A 456 12.24 5.38 1.30
C LEU A 456 13.45 4.56 1.72
N SER A 457 14.62 4.88 1.17
CA SER A 457 15.91 4.37 1.61
C SER A 457 17.02 5.29 1.12
N TYR A 458 18.15 5.30 1.84
CA TYR A 458 19.32 6.08 1.47
C TYR A 458 20.23 5.30 0.52
N ALA A 459 20.84 6.01 -0.43
CA ALA A 459 21.80 5.48 -1.38
C ALA A 459 23.12 5.04 -0.72
N GLY A 460 23.84 4.13 -1.36
CA GLY A 460 25.19 3.68 -0.99
C GLY A 460 26.14 3.76 -2.18
N TYR A 461 27.15 4.63 -2.09
CA TYR A 461 28.10 4.88 -3.17
C TYR A 461 29.44 4.23 -2.87
N LYS A 462 29.76 3.12 -3.54
CA LYS A 462 31.08 2.48 -3.45
C LYS A 462 32.17 3.41 -3.97
N GLN A 463 33.23 3.55 -3.19
CA GLN A 463 34.41 4.34 -3.52
C GLN A 463 35.53 3.46 -4.11
N PRO A 464 36.51 4.04 -4.81
CA PRO A 464 37.62 3.28 -5.40
C PRO A 464 38.51 2.54 -4.38
N ASP A 465 38.52 2.98 -3.12
CA ASP A 465 39.25 2.36 -2.01
C ASP A 465 38.49 1.20 -1.32
N GLY A 466 37.28 0.89 -1.78
CA GLY A 466 36.40 -0.13 -1.21
C GLY A 466 35.48 0.37 -0.09
N THR A 467 35.61 1.61 0.35
CA THR A 467 34.65 2.22 1.31
C THR A 467 33.31 2.52 0.63
N VAL A 468 32.28 2.85 1.43
CA VAL A 468 30.96 3.24 0.92
C VAL A 468 30.52 4.53 1.60
N ILE A 469 30.10 5.51 0.81
CA ILE A 469 29.42 6.73 1.30
C ILE A 469 27.91 6.47 1.32
N GLY A 470 27.27 6.71 2.45
CA GLY A 470 25.85 6.46 2.65
C GLY A 470 25.59 5.05 3.20
N ASP A 471 24.57 4.37 2.71
CA ASP A 471 24.13 3.07 3.25
C ASP A 471 24.68 1.87 2.46
N PRO A 472 25.63 1.08 2.99
CA PRO A 472 26.23 -0.04 2.27
C PRO A 472 25.25 -1.12 1.82
N ILE A 473 24.13 -1.33 2.53
CA ILE A 473 23.15 -2.37 2.14
C ILE A 473 22.49 -2.07 0.79
N ASN A 474 22.41 -0.78 0.44
CA ASN A 474 21.76 -0.33 -0.79
C ASN A 474 22.77 -0.15 -1.94
N ALA A 475 24.05 -0.49 -1.77
CA ALA A 475 25.08 -0.19 -2.76
C ALA A 475 24.86 -0.88 -4.13
N GLU A 476 24.46 -2.16 -4.16
CA GLU A 476 24.10 -2.87 -5.41
C GLU A 476 22.92 -2.17 -6.13
N PHE A 477 21.89 -1.79 -5.37
CA PHE A 477 20.70 -1.14 -5.91
C PHE A 477 20.98 0.31 -6.34
N THR A 478 21.90 1.00 -5.67
CA THR A 478 22.35 2.35 -6.02
C THR A 478 23.08 2.34 -7.37
N GLU A 479 24.00 1.39 -7.59
CA GLU A 479 24.62 1.18 -8.90
C GLU A 479 23.59 0.88 -9.99
N LEU A 480 22.55 0.11 -9.68
CA LEU A 480 21.47 -0.19 -10.61
C LEU A 480 20.69 1.08 -11.00
N CYS A 481 20.33 1.93 -10.02
CA CYS A 481 19.72 3.23 -10.29
C CYS A 481 20.61 4.12 -11.16
N GLN A 482 21.93 4.16 -10.89
CA GLN A 482 22.90 4.90 -11.71
C GLN A 482 22.99 4.35 -13.14
N LYS A 483 23.00 3.02 -13.33
CA LYS A 483 22.98 2.35 -14.65
C LYS A 483 21.70 2.66 -15.44
N LEU A 484 20.58 2.87 -14.75
CA LEU A 484 19.30 3.31 -15.34
C LEU A 484 19.24 4.82 -15.63
N GLY A 485 20.24 5.59 -15.21
CA GLY A 485 20.41 7.01 -15.54
C GLY A 485 20.19 8.00 -14.39
N TRP A 486 19.89 7.52 -13.18
CA TRP A 486 19.80 8.39 -12.00
C TRP A 486 21.17 8.99 -11.63
N ARG A 487 21.15 10.21 -11.09
CA ARG A 487 22.35 10.92 -10.62
C ARG A 487 22.16 11.37 -9.19
N GLY A 488 22.66 10.56 -8.26
CA GLY A 488 22.77 10.93 -6.87
C GLY A 488 23.73 12.11 -6.62
N LYS A 489 23.66 12.68 -5.41
CA LYS A 489 24.52 13.81 -5.00
C LYS A 489 25.83 13.34 -4.36
N ASN A 490 26.01 12.03 -4.20
CA ASN A 490 27.10 11.37 -3.47
C ASN A 490 27.15 11.75 -1.98
N GLY A 491 25.99 12.09 -1.39
CA GLY A 491 25.83 12.41 0.03
C GLY A 491 25.55 11.19 0.89
N LYS A 492 25.84 11.28 2.19
CA LYS A 492 25.56 10.21 3.18
C LYS A 492 24.07 9.83 3.29
N PHE A 493 23.16 10.76 2.95
CA PHE A 493 21.73 10.61 3.16
C PHE A 493 20.94 11.05 1.92
N ASP A 494 21.36 10.59 0.75
CA ASP A 494 20.64 10.81 -0.51
C ASP A 494 19.49 9.80 -0.63
N ILE A 495 18.26 10.28 -0.73
CA ILE A 495 17.08 9.43 -0.97
C ILE A 495 17.17 8.80 -2.36
N LEU A 496 17.01 7.48 -2.42
CA LEU A 496 16.96 6.72 -3.68
C LEU A 496 15.67 7.02 -4.48
N PRO A 497 15.73 6.98 -5.82
CA PRO A 497 14.54 7.07 -6.66
C PRO A 497 13.73 5.77 -6.57
N LEU A 498 12.44 5.85 -6.88
CA LEU A 498 11.59 4.68 -7.07
C LEU A 498 11.88 4.08 -8.45
N VAL A 499 12.13 2.78 -8.48
CA VAL A 499 12.28 1.97 -9.70
C VAL A 499 11.02 1.11 -9.84
N LEU A 500 10.15 1.47 -10.77
CA LEU A 500 8.79 0.95 -10.88
C LEU A 500 8.57 0.21 -12.19
N GLN A 501 8.15 -1.05 -12.08
CA GLN A 501 7.78 -1.90 -13.21
C GLN A 501 6.26 -2.10 -13.20
N ALA A 502 5.59 -1.70 -14.29
CA ALA A 502 4.16 -1.93 -14.50
C ALA A 502 3.95 -2.89 -15.67
N ASN A 503 2.97 -3.81 -15.52
CA ASN A 503 2.47 -4.66 -16.62
C ASN A 503 3.58 -5.43 -17.39
N GLY A 504 4.70 -5.76 -16.74
CA GLY A 504 5.85 -6.45 -17.34
C GLY A 504 6.78 -5.59 -18.23
N HIS A 505 6.55 -4.28 -18.38
CA HIS A 505 7.43 -3.38 -19.14
C HIS A 505 8.80 -3.17 -18.46
N ASP A 506 9.78 -2.60 -19.19
CA ASP A 506 11.07 -2.20 -18.59
C ASP A 506 10.78 -1.22 -17.42
N PRO A 507 11.52 -1.29 -16.30
CA PRO A 507 11.29 -0.42 -15.15
C PRO A 507 11.60 1.06 -15.45
N GLU A 508 10.77 1.95 -14.90
CA GLU A 508 10.93 3.39 -15.00
C GLU A 508 11.43 3.99 -13.66
N LEU A 509 12.28 5.02 -13.75
CA LEU A 509 12.81 5.77 -12.61
C LEU A 509 11.94 6.99 -12.29
N PHE A 510 11.61 7.18 -11.01
CA PHE A 510 10.93 8.38 -10.52
C PHE A 510 11.57 8.90 -9.23
N GLU A 511 11.96 10.18 -9.21
CA GLU A 511 12.40 10.83 -7.98
C GLU A 511 11.20 11.17 -7.08
N ILE A 512 11.33 10.88 -5.79
CA ILE A 512 10.28 11.19 -4.80
C ILE A 512 10.33 12.70 -4.53
N PRO A 513 9.19 13.43 -4.60
CA PRO A 513 9.16 14.86 -4.28
C PRO A 513 9.69 15.10 -2.85
N PRO A 514 10.73 15.94 -2.65
CA PRO A 514 11.38 16.09 -1.35
C PRO A 514 10.42 16.50 -0.21
N ASN A 515 9.36 17.24 -0.53
CA ASN A 515 8.32 17.65 0.41
C ASN A 515 7.41 16.51 0.90
N LEU A 516 7.55 15.29 0.38
CA LEU A 516 6.90 14.07 0.89
C LEU A 516 7.82 13.26 1.81
N VAL A 517 9.13 13.55 1.83
CA VAL A 517 10.11 12.85 2.66
C VAL A 517 10.28 13.62 3.96
N LEU A 518 9.67 13.12 5.03
CA LEU A 518 9.92 13.61 6.38
C LEU A 518 11.18 12.93 6.94
N GLU A 519 12.18 13.72 7.30
CA GLU A 519 13.42 13.27 7.95
C GLU A 519 13.54 13.86 9.35
N VAL A 520 14.06 13.08 10.30
CA VAL A 520 14.35 13.48 11.67
C VAL A 520 15.86 13.61 11.82
N ASN A 521 16.34 14.82 12.09
CA ASN A 521 17.74 15.05 12.46
C ASN A 521 17.98 14.56 13.89
N LEU A 522 19.03 13.76 14.08
CA LEU A 522 19.30 13.10 15.35
C LEU A 522 20.13 13.99 16.28
N LYS A 523 19.69 14.05 17.54
CA LYS A 523 20.29 14.79 18.65
C LYS A 523 20.17 13.95 19.92
N HIS A 524 21.04 14.17 20.89
CA HIS A 524 21.01 13.46 22.17
C HIS A 524 20.62 14.41 23.31
N PRO A 525 19.76 14.02 24.27
CA PRO A 525 19.31 14.91 25.35
C PRO A 525 20.43 15.31 26.33
N LYS A 526 21.51 14.53 26.41
CA LYS A 526 22.67 14.80 27.30
C LYS A 526 23.95 15.19 26.57
N PHE A 527 24.06 14.91 25.27
CA PHE A 527 25.31 15.06 24.50
C PHE A 527 25.09 16.01 23.31
N PRO A 528 25.38 17.31 23.46
CA PRO A 528 25.19 18.30 22.39
C PRO A 528 25.95 17.95 21.10
N TRP A 529 27.15 17.39 21.23
CA TRP A 529 27.99 16.97 20.11
C TRP A 529 27.33 15.93 19.19
N PHE A 530 26.30 15.22 19.65
CA PHE A 530 25.62 14.22 18.82
C PHE A 530 24.97 14.86 17.58
N ALA A 531 24.45 16.10 17.71
CA ALA A 531 23.88 16.83 16.59
C ALA A 531 24.94 17.25 15.54
N GLU A 532 26.20 17.43 15.94
CA GLU A 532 27.31 17.80 15.07
C GLU A 532 27.69 16.67 14.10
N LEU A 533 27.32 15.42 14.41
CA LEU A 533 27.54 14.27 13.52
C LEU A 533 26.69 14.34 12.23
N GLY A 534 25.66 15.20 12.20
CA GLY A 534 24.78 15.39 11.05
C GLY A 534 23.95 14.14 10.69
N LEU A 535 23.75 13.24 11.65
CA LEU A 535 22.95 12.03 11.46
C LEU A 535 21.47 12.38 11.32
N LYS A 536 20.77 11.72 10.39
CA LYS A 536 19.31 11.84 10.23
C LYS A 536 18.72 10.53 9.71
N TRP A 537 17.43 10.34 9.93
CA TRP A 537 16.70 9.19 9.40
C TRP A 537 15.31 9.57 8.88
N TYR A 538 14.79 8.84 7.90
CA TYR A 538 13.44 9.07 7.37
C TYR A 538 12.37 8.55 8.34
N ALA A 539 11.22 9.23 8.42
CA ALA A 539 10.20 8.94 9.42
C ALA A 539 9.32 7.71 9.09
N LEU A 540 9.26 7.30 7.83
CA LEU A 540 8.26 6.34 7.33
C LEU A 540 8.90 4.99 6.90
N PRO A 541 8.84 3.93 7.73
CA PRO A 541 9.27 2.58 7.34
C PRO A 541 8.19 1.94 6.46
N ALA A 542 8.43 1.92 5.15
CA ALA A 542 7.49 1.39 4.18
C ALA A 542 8.13 0.28 3.32
N VAL A 543 7.85 -0.98 3.63
CA VAL A 543 8.33 -2.15 2.88
C VAL A 543 7.62 -2.22 1.53
N SER A 544 8.37 -2.39 0.44
CA SER A 544 7.82 -2.34 -0.92
C SER A 544 8.10 -3.56 -1.79
N ASN A 545 9.03 -4.44 -1.41
CA ASN A 545 9.43 -5.59 -2.22
C ASN A 545 8.74 -6.92 -1.85
N MET A 546 7.82 -6.96 -0.89
CA MET A 546 7.08 -8.18 -0.53
C MET A 546 5.88 -8.44 -1.45
N LEU A 547 5.47 -9.71 -1.53
CA LEU A 547 4.29 -10.19 -2.25
C LEU A 547 3.14 -10.39 -1.25
N PHE A 548 1.95 -9.87 -1.55
CA PHE A 548 0.72 -10.15 -0.79
C PHE A 548 -0.03 -11.34 -1.41
N ASP A 549 -0.23 -12.40 -0.64
CA ASP A 549 -0.86 -13.66 -1.05
C ASP A 549 -2.23 -13.80 -0.40
N CYS A 550 -3.29 -13.82 -1.22
CA CYS A 550 -4.66 -13.79 -0.71
C CYS A 550 -5.62 -14.61 -1.59
N GLY A 551 -6.16 -15.69 -1.03
CA GLY A 551 -7.20 -16.51 -1.68
C GLY A 551 -6.77 -17.18 -2.99
N GLY A 552 -5.47 -17.46 -3.17
CA GLY A 552 -4.95 -17.95 -4.45
C GLY A 552 -4.44 -16.87 -5.40
N LEU A 553 -4.68 -15.58 -5.11
CA LEU A 553 -4.18 -14.45 -5.89
C LEU A 553 -2.84 -13.94 -5.35
N GLU A 554 -1.95 -13.55 -6.25
CA GLU A 554 -0.60 -13.08 -5.94
C GLU A 554 -0.41 -11.61 -6.33
N PHE A 555 -0.36 -10.71 -5.35
CA PHE A 555 -0.13 -9.28 -5.55
C PHE A 555 1.36 -8.97 -5.39
N THR A 556 2.11 -8.95 -6.50
CA THR A 556 3.58 -8.83 -6.54
C THR A 556 4.11 -7.42 -6.24
N ALA A 557 3.24 -6.41 -6.18
CA ALA A 557 3.52 -5.07 -5.70
C ALA A 557 2.43 -4.63 -4.73
N SER A 558 2.75 -4.64 -3.44
CA SER A 558 1.83 -4.25 -2.39
C SER A 558 2.54 -3.47 -1.27
N PRO A 559 3.15 -2.31 -1.55
CA PRO A 559 3.90 -1.56 -0.55
C PRO A 559 3.04 -1.18 0.66
N PHE A 560 3.57 -1.41 1.86
CA PHE A 560 2.91 -1.14 3.14
C PHE A 560 3.84 -0.50 4.15
N ASN A 561 3.29 0.31 5.07
CA ASN A 561 4.03 0.96 6.13
C ASN A 561 3.45 0.72 7.52
N GLY A 562 4.33 0.76 8.51
CA GLY A 562 3.99 0.99 9.92
C GLY A 562 4.63 2.29 10.40
N TRP A 563 5.02 2.31 11.66
CA TRP A 563 5.97 3.26 12.23
C TRP A 563 7.14 2.49 12.85
N TYR A 564 8.25 3.18 13.10
CA TYR A 564 9.47 2.56 13.59
C TYR A 564 9.37 2.09 15.03
N MET A 565 9.95 0.92 15.31
CA MET A 565 10.52 0.59 16.61
C MET A 565 11.95 1.16 16.66
N GLY A 566 12.30 1.90 17.72
CA GLY A 566 13.56 2.68 17.77
C GLY A 566 14.84 1.88 17.52
N THR A 567 14.85 0.59 17.85
CA THR A 567 15.99 -0.31 17.64
C THR A 567 16.22 -0.72 16.18
N GLU A 568 15.24 -0.54 15.29
CA GLU A 568 15.46 -0.69 13.84
C GLU A 568 16.49 0.36 13.39
N ILE A 569 16.29 1.62 13.75
CA ILE A 569 17.22 2.71 13.42
C ILE A 569 18.47 2.63 14.29
N GLY A 570 18.29 2.67 15.62
CA GLY A 570 19.39 2.85 16.57
C GLY A 570 20.34 1.67 16.63
N ALA A 571 19.84 0.44 16.61
CA ALA A 571 20.67 -0.76 16.70
C ALA A 571 21.04 -1.35 15.34
N ARG A 572 20.16 -1.31 14.33
CA ARG A 572 20.44 -1.95 13.03
C ARG A 572 20.96 -0.95 12.00
N ASP A 573 20.20 0.09 11.68
CA ASP A 573 20.57 1.03 10.62
C ASP A 573 21.86 1.80 10.95
N LEU A 574 22.00 2.28 12.18
CA LEU A 574 23.16 3.07 12.60
C LEU A 574 24.36 2.23 13.07
N CYS A 575 24.10 1.11 13.76
CA CYS A 575 25.13 0.39 14.51
C CYS A 575 25.57 -0.98 13.93
N ASP A 576 24.86 -1.55 12.94
CA ASP A 576 25.36 -2.78 12.29
C ASP A 576 26.68 -2.49 11.53
N PRO A 577 27.71 -3.35 11.61
CA PRO A 577 28.99 -3.15 10.92
C PRO A 577 28.92 -3.10 9.38
N HIS A 578 27.83 -3.60 8.80
CA HIS A 578 27.56 -3.60 7.36
C HIS A 578 26.55 -2.51 6.96
N ARG A 579 26.30 -1.55 7.85
CA ARG A 579 25.42 -0.38 7.66
C ARG A 579 26.24 0.89 7.94
N TYR A 580 25.71 1.87 8.66
CA TYR A 580 26.44 3.11 8.94
C TYR A 580 27.58 2.95 9.97
N ASN A 581 27.61 1.85 10.73
CA ASN A 581 28.70 1.43 11.63
C ASN A 581 29.23 2.54 12.57
N ILE A 582 28.36 3.33 13.20
CA ILE A 582 28.78 4.52 13.96
C ILE A 582 29.31 4.25 15.37
N LEU A 583 29.23 3.00 15.87
CA LEU A 583 29.46 2.67 17.30
C LEU A 583 30.81 3.17 17.84
N GLU A 584 31.88 3.02 17.06
CA GLU A 584 33.23 3.42 17.46
C GLU A 584 33.34 4.95 17.59
N THR A 585 32.85 5.69 16.61
CA THR A 585 32.78 7.17 16.65
C THR A 585 31.95 7.69 17.83
N ILE A 586 30.88 6.98 18.21
CA ILE A 586 30.09 7.34 19.40
C ILE A 586 30.87 7.06 20.69
N ALA A 587 31.55 5.92 20.78
CA ALA A 587 32.35 5.56 21.95
C ALA A 587 33.55 6.50 22.17
N GLU A 588 34.23 6.92 21.09
CA GLU A 588 35.27 7.94 21.11
C GLU A 588 34.74 9.29 21.63
N LYS A 589 33.59 9.74 21.12
CA LYS A 589 32.91 10.98 21.57
C LYS A 589 32.35 10.91 22.99
N MET A 590 32.22 9.70 23.55
CA MET A 590 31.85 9.43 24.94
C MET A 590 33.08 9.16 25.85
N GLU A 591 34.30 9.25 25.31
CA GLU A 591 35.57 8.99 26.03
C GLU A 591 35.65 7.58 26.66
N LEU A 592 35.06 6.57 26.00
CA LEU A 592 35.07 5.18 26.48
C LEU A 592 36.36 4.44 26.11
N ASP A 593 36.80 3.49 26.97
CA ASP A 593 37.90 2.56 26.64
C ASP A 593 37.45 1.57 25.55
N THR A 594 37.77 1.89 24.29
CA THR A 594 37.49 1.04 23.13
C THR A 594 38.48 -0.13 22.98
N SER A 595 39.59 -0.15 23.74
CA SER A 595 40.71 -1.10 23.54
C SER A 595 40.37 -2.55 23.88
N LYS A 596 39.33 -2.78 24.70
CA LYS A 596 38.94 -4.10 25.20
C LYS A 596 37.42 -4.26 25.12
N SER A 597 36.96 -5.42 24.66
CA SER A 597 35.52 -5.75 24.68
C SER A 597 34.94 -5.82 26.10
N SER A 598 35.77 -6.13 27.11
CA SER A 598 35.35 -6.25 28.51
C SER A 598 35.00 -4.93 29.20
N SER A 599 35.27 -3.77 28.59
CA SER A 599 34.76 -2.47 29.07
C SER A 599 33.27 -2.27 28.77
N LEU A 600 32.67 -3.11 27.90
CA LEU A 600 31.31 -3.01 27.40
C LEU A 600 31.02 -1.68 26.69
N TRP A 601 32.04 -1.07 26.08
CA TRP A 601 31.92 0.21 25.36
C TRP A 601 30.87 0.17 24.24
N LYS A 602 30.73 -0.97 23.55
CA LYS A 602 29.73 -1.16 22.49
C LYS A 602 28.32 -1.10 23.03
N ASP A 603 28.07 -1.75 24.16
CA ASP A 603 26.78 -1.79 24.84
C ASP A 603 26.37 -0.39 25.33
N GLN A 604 27.32 0.36 25.92
CA GLN A 604 27.09 1.74 26.37
C GLN A 604 26.78 2.68 25.19
N ALA A 605 27.62 2.66 24.14
CA ALA A 605 27.40 3.47 22.94
C ALA A 605 26.06 3.12 22.25
N LEU A 606 25.72 1.83 22.15
CA LEU A 606 24.48 1.34 21.56
C LEU A 606 23.24 1.85 22.30
N VAL A 607 23.28 1.90 23.64
CA VAL A 607 22.19 2.47 24.45
C VAL A 607 22.00 3.95 24.14
N GLU A 608 23.06 4.77 24.18
CA GLU A 608 22.93 6.22 23.99
C GLU A 608 22.54 6.59 22.52
N VAL A 609 22.92 5.78 21.52
CA VAL A 609 22.40 5.93 20.13
C VAL A 609 20.88 5.68 20.09
N ASN A 610 20.37 4.67 20.79
CA ASN A 610 18.93 4.40 20.84
C ASN A 610 18.17 5.49 21.62
N VAL A 611 18.77 6.05 22.68
CA VAL A 611 18.25 7.24 23.38
C VAL A 611 18.18 8.45 22.44
N ALA A 612 19.22 8.69 21.63
CA ALA A 612 19.23 9.79 20.64
C ALA A 612 18.09 9.65 19.62
N VAL A 613 17.89 8.44 19.06
CA VAL A 613 16.81 8.15 18.11
C VAL A 613 15.44 8.44 18.72
N LEU A 614 15.13 7.85 19.87
CA LEU A 614 13.83 8.01 20.53
C LEU A 614 13.56 9.47 20.90
N TYR A 615 14.53 10.14 21.52
CA TYR A 615 14.42 11.56 21.90
C TYR A 615 14.20 12.47 20.68
N SER A 616 14.89 12.21 19.57
CA SER A 616 14.80 13.05 18.37
C SER A 616 13.42 12.96 17.71
N TYR A 617 12.89 11.75 17.56
CA TYR A 617 11.55 11.54 17.00
C TYR A 617 10.48 12.15 17.91
N GLN A 618 10.55 11.91 19.22
CA GLN A 618 9.63 12.48 20.22
C GLN A 618 9.67 14.02 20.23
N ALA A 619 10.87 14.62 20.23
CA ALA A 619 11.03 16.08 20.24
C ALA A 619 10.57 16.75 18.93
N MET A 620 10.42 16.00 17.84
CA MET A 620 9.87 16.48 16.57
C MET A 620 8.38 16.13 16.40
N GLY A 621 7.76 15.43 17.36
CA GLY A 621 6.36 15.00 17.28
C GLY A 621 6.11 13.85 16.28
N VAL A 622 7.15 13.08 15.95
CA VAL A 622 7.07 11.95 15.00
C VAL A 622 6.81 10.64 15.75
N THR A 623 5.84 9.85 15.28
CA THR A 623 5.48 8.56 15.88
C THR A 623 6.64 7.58 15.83
N ILE A 624 7.06 7.10 17.00
CA ILE A 624 8.03 6.02 17.20
C ILE A 624 7.59 5.19 18.42
N THR A 625 8.10 3.97 18.58
CA THR A 625 7.88 3.16 19.79
C THR A 625 9.20 2.56 20.26
N ASP A 626 9.44 2.51 21.57
CA ASP A 626 10.59 1.81 22.12
C ASP A 626 10.36 0.28 22.13
N HIS A 627 11.44 -0.48 22.31
CA HIS A 627 11.40 -1.93 22.21
C HIS A 627 10.80 -2.63 23.45
N HIS A 628 10.69 -1.95 24.60
CA HIS A 628 10.00 -2.48 25.77
C HIS A 628 8.48 -2.38 25.58
N ALA A 629 7.97 -1.20 25.26
CA ALA A 629 6.54 -0.97 25.00
C ALA A 629 6.03 -1.81 23.81
N ALA A 630 6.82 -1.94 22.74
CA ALA A 630 6.50 -2.83 21.61
C ALA A 630 6.38 -4.30 22.04
N SER A 631 7.30 -4.77 22.89
CA SER A 631 7.29 -6.14 23.42
C SER A 631 6.10 -6.42 24.34
N GLU A 632 5.79 -5.53 25.27
CA GLU A 632 4.60 -5.65 26.12
C GLU A 632 3.30 -5.64 25.32
N SER A 633 3.23 -4.75 24.32
CA SER A 633 2.10 -4.69 23.39
C SER A 633 1.96 -5.98 22.57
N PHE A 634 3.06 -6.62 22.19
CA PHE A 634 3.02 -7.90 21.50
C PHE A 634 2.58 -9.06 22.40
N MET A 635 2.94 -9.05 23.69
CA MET A 635 2.40 -10.02 24.65
C MET A 635 0.88 -9.91 24.81
N LYS A 636 0.34 -8.68 24.91
CA LYS A 636 -1.11 -8.42 24.89
C LYS A 636 -1.76 -8.86 23.57
N HIS A 637 -1.04 -8.79 22.44
CA HIS A 637 -1.52 -9.35 21.17
C HIS A 637 -1.59 -10.88 21.24
N ILE A 638 -0.52 -11.58 21.65
CA ILE A 638 -0.52 -13.05 21.82
C ILE A 638 -1.70 -13.51 22.67
N GLU A 639 -1.92 -12.90 23.84
CA GLU A 639 -3.03 -13.25 24.75
C GLU A 639 -4.40 -13.15 24.05
N ASN A 640 -4.63 -12.05 23.33
CA ASN A 640 -5.87 -11.85 22.58
C ASN A 640 -6.02 -12.85 21.43
N GLU A 641 -4.95 -13.19 20.71
CA GLU A 641 -4.97 -14.14 19.60
C GLU A 641 -5.21 -15.58 20.08
N GLN A 642 -4.61 -15.96 21.21
CA GLN A 642 -4.89 -17.23 21.89
C GLN A 642 -6.36 -17.32 22.31
N ARG A 643 -6.92 -16.25 22.89
CA ARG A 643 -8.34 -16.18 23.28
C ARG A 643 -9.32 -16.18 22.10
N LEU A 644 -8.99 -15.49 21.01
CA LEU A 644 -9.90 -15.27 19.87
C LEU A 644 -9.85 -16.38 18.82
N ARG A 645 -8.68 -16.98 18.57
CA ARG A 645 -8.49 -17.99 17.52
C ARG A 645 -7.57 -19.16 17.89
N GLY A 646 -7.21 -19.29 19.16
CA GLY A 646 -6.49 -20.47 19.68
C GLY A 646 -5.05 -20.57 19.18
N GLY A 647 -4.38 -19.46 18.87
CA GLY A 647 -2.97 -19.45 18.50
C GLY A 647 -2.49 -18.13 17.90
N CYS A 648 -1.17 -17.96 17.84
CA CYS A 648 -0.52 -16.81 17.21
C CYS A 648 0.79 -17.26 16.56
N PRO A 649 0.91 -17.29 15.21
CA PRO A 649 2.18 -17.61 14.56
C PRO A 649 3.22 -16.55 14.89
N ALA A 650 4.38 -16.93 15.39
CA ALA A 650 5.44 -15.99 15.74
C ALA A 650 6.84 -16.58 15.53
N ASP A 651 7.74 -15.76 15.00
CA ASP A 651 9.14 -16.07 14.76
C ASP A 651 9.98 -15.42 15.86
N TRP A 652 10.32 -16.18 16.91
CA TRP A 652 11.02 -15.67 18.10
C TRP A 652 12.33 -14.93 17.74
N VAL A 653 13.04 -15.40 16.71
CA VAL A 653 14.32 -14.83 16.22
C VAL A 653 14.15 -13.39 15.71
N TRP A 654 12.95 -13.03 15.25
CA TRP A 654 12.61 -11.69 14.75
C TRP A 654 11.79 -10.86 15.74
N ILE A 655 11.05 -11.50 16.64
CA ILE A 655 10.23 -10.80 17.64
C ILE A 655 11.08 -10.28 18.80
N VAL A 656 12.16 -10.97 19.18
CA VAL A 656 13.08 -10.47 20.20
C VAL A 656 13.88 -9.28 19.63
N PRO A 657 13.86 -8.10 20.29
CA PRO A 657 14.63 -6.94 19.85
C PRO A 657 16.15 -7.21 19.81
N PRO A 658 16.91 -6.52 18.94
CA PRO A 658 18.34 -6.75 18.74
C PRO A 658 19.24 -6.25 19.89
N MET A 659 18.65 -5.65 20.94
CA MET A 659 19.33 -5.26 22.18
C MET A 659 18.41 -5.55 23.37
N SER A 660 18.96 -5.62 24.58
CA SER A 660 18.18 -5.80 25.83
C SER A 660 17.29 -7.06 25.84
N GLY A 661 17.63 -8.10 25.06
CA GLY A 661 16.74 -9.21 24.73
C GLY A 661 16.09 -9.88 25.93
N SER A 662 16.87 -10.33 26.93
CA SER A 662 16.33 -10.99 28.12
C SER A 662 15.51 -10.08 29.05
N LEU A 663 15.63 -8.75 28.90
CA LEU A 663 14.90 -7.77 29.71
C LEU A 663 13.45 -7.63 29.24
N VAL A 664 13.17 -7.79 27.94
CA VAL A 664 11.80 -7.72 27.39
C VAL A 664 11.01 -9.02 27.60
N PRO A 665 9.67 -8.97 27.78
CA PRO A 665 8.88 -10.16 28.11
C PRO A 665 8.80 -11.20 26.98
N VAL A 666 8.98 -10.78 25.72
CA VAL A 666 8.91 -11.66 24.55
C VAL A 666 10.03 -12.70 24.49
N PHE A 667 11.22 -12.41 25.03
CA PHE A 667 12.32 -13.37 25.13
C PHE A 667 11.94 -14.59 25.98
N ARG A 668 11.13 -14.37 27.03
CA ARG A 668 10.73 -15.39 28.00
C ARG A 668 9.47 -16.16 27.58
N GLN A 669 8.93 -15.88 26.39
CA GLN A 669 7.74 -16.52 25.84
C GLN A 669 8.14 -17.56 24.79
N GLU A 670 7.76 -18.83 25.00
CA GLU A 670 7.82 -19.84 23.93
C GLU A 670 6.86 -19.47 22.80
N MET A 671 7.33 -19.57 21.55
CA MET A 671 6.57 -19.21 20.35
C MET A 671 6.59 -20.35 19.34
N LEU A 672 5.51 -20.48 18.56
CA LEU A 672 5.41 -21.48 17.52
C LEU A 672 5.39 -20.79 16.15
N LEU A 673 6.37 -21.11 15.31
CA LEU A 673 6.45 -20.61 13.94
C LEU A 673 5.66 -21.53 13.00
N TYR A 674 4.67 -20.97 12.33
CA TYR A 674 3.92 -21.63 11.25
C TYR A 674 3.37 -20.57 10.28
N LYS A 675 3.08 -20.98 9.05
CA LYS A 675 2.53 -20.11 8.01
C LYS A 675 1.02 -20.31 7.83
N LEU A 676 0.27 -19.22 7.80
CA LEU A 676 -1.16 -19.17 7.48
C LEU A 676 -1.36 -18.34 6.21
N LYS A 677 -2.53 -18.46 5.57
CA LYS A 677 -2.98 -17.54 4.51
C LYS A 677 -4.21 -16.74 4.97
N PRO A 678 -4.42 -15.50 4.48
CA PRO A 678 -3.51 -14.68 3.67
C PRO A 678 -2.16 -14.38 4.34
N SER A 679 -1.13 -14.03 3.56
CA SER A 679 0.22 -13.72 4.06
C SER A 679 0.96 -12.66 3.24
N TYR A 680 2.04 -12.12 3.82
CA TYR A 680 3.07 -11.40 3.07
C TYR A 680 4.30 -12.31 2.95
N GLU A 681 4.72 -12.59 1.71
CA GLU A 681 5.85 -13.47 1.40
C GLU A 681 7.01 -12.70 0.78
N TYR A 682 8.23 -13.23 0.94
CA TYR A 682 9.39 -12.77 0.19
C TYR A 682 9.32 -13.27 -1.27
N GLN A 683 9.74 -12.41 -2.19
CA GLN A 683 9.87 -12.70 -3.61
C GLN A 683 11.29 -12.39 -4.07
N GLU A 684 11.71 -13.06 -5.14
CA GLU A 684 13.05 -12.90 -5.71
C GLU A 684 13.27 -11.47 -6.23
N VAL A 685 14.48 -10.93 -6.04
CA VAL A 685 14.81 -9.56 -6.46
C VAL A 685 14.65 -9.44 -7.99
N PRO A 686 13.93 -8.41 -8.48
CA PRO A 686 13.42 -8.43 -9.85
C PRO A 686 14.55 -8.38 -10.88
N TRP A 687 15.63 -7.64 -10.64
CA TRP A 687 16.75 -7.54 -11.58
C TRP A 687 17.53 -8.85 -11.81
N LYS A 688 17.34 -9.88 -10.98
CA LYS A 688 17.92 -11.23 -11.22
C LYS A 688 17.08 -12.10 -12.15
N THR A 689 15.80 -11.79 -12.33
CA THR A 689 14.84 -12.60 -13.11
C THR A 689 14.16 -11.85 -14.25
N TYR A 690 14.30 -10.52 -14.28
CA TYR A 690 13.78 -9.66 -15.32
C TYR A 690 14.50 -9.87 -16.65
N VAL A 691 13.74 -9.86 -17.76
CA VAL A 691 14.25 -10.02 -19.13
C VAL A 691 14.02 -8.71 -19.88
N TRP A 692 15.10 -7.95 -20.11
CA TRP A 692 15.08 -6.66 -20.79
C TRP A 692 14.49 -6.75 -22.19
N TYR A 693 13.60 -5.81 -22.54
CA TYR A 693 12.92 -5.86 -23.84
C TYR A 693 13.89 -5.76 -25.04
N LYS A 694 15.00 -5.03 -24.88
CA LYS A 694 16.02 -4.81 -25.93
C LYS A 694 16.71 -6.10 -26.40
N ASP A 695 16.83 -7.11 -25.56
CA ASP A 695 17.51 -8.36 -25.93
C ASP A 695 16.66 -9.26 -26.83
N LYS A 696 15.34 -9.06 -26.90
CA LYS A 696 14.48 -9.77 -27.85
C LYS A 696 14.68 -9.34 -29.32
N THR A 697 15.41 -8.24 -29.55
CA THR A 697 15.66 -7.70 -30.90
C THR A 697 17.12 -7.77 -31.35
N ASN A 698 18.03 -8.31 -30.52
CA ASN A 698 19.47 -8.31 -30.81
C ASN A 698 19.92 -9.49 -31.70
N THR A 699 19.47 -9.48 -32.95
CA THR A 699 20.17 -10.11 -34.10
C THR A 699 20.73 -9.06 -35.08
N ALA A 700 21.18 -7.92 -34.57
CA ALA A 700 22.02 -6.97 -35.28
C ALA A 700 22.88 -6.14 -34.30
N PRO A 701 24.14 -5.79 -34.65
CA PRO A 701 25.00 -5.02 -33.76
C PRO A 701 24.61 -3.55 -33.64
N ASN A 702 25.00 -2.95 -32.51
CA ASN A 702 24.73 -1.57 -32.12
C ASN A 702 24.93 -0.54 -33.24
N HIS A 703 23.87 0.21 -33.56
CA HIS A 703 24.02 1.59 -34.01
C HIS A 703 23.09 2.50 -33.20
N ARG A 704 23.66 3.24 -32.22
CA ARG A 704 22.97 4.36 -31.57
C ARG A 704 22.58 5.36 -32.66
N ARG A 705 21.29 5.41 -33.04
CA ARG A 705 20.77 6.47 -33.90
C ARG A 705 20.81 7.78 -33.12
N LYS A 706 21.82 8.61 -33.38
CA LYS A 706 21.81 10.02 -32.95
C LYS A 706 20.55 10.66 -33.53
N ILE A 707 19.59 11.03 -32.67
CA ILE A 707 18.41 11.78 -33.09
C ILE A 707 18.90 13.11 -33.64
N GLY A 708 18.68 13.34 -34.93
CA GLY A 708 19.19 14.54 -35.59
C GLY A 708 18.50 15.78 -35.04
N PHE A 709 19.23 16.91 -34.93
CA PHE A 709 18.69 18.18 -34.43
C PHE A 709 17.39 18.59 -35.16
N ARG A 710 17.26 18.25 -36.45
CA ARG A 710 16.06 18.47 -37.28
C ARG A 710 14.84 17.60 -36.89
N GLN A 711 15.05 16.43 -36.30
CA GLN A 711 13.98 15.58 -35.74
C GLN A 711 13.55 16.10 -34.36
N LEU A 712 14.51 16.49 -33.52
CA LEU A 712 14.23 17.12 -32.23
C LEU A 712 13.47 18.44 -32.41
N ALA A 713 13.92 19.31 -33.33
CA ALA A 713 13.23 20.55 -33.67
C ALA A 713 11.81 20.31 -34.21
N LYS A 714 11.57 19.27 -35.01
CA LYS A 714 10.22 18.88 -35.46
C LYS A 714 9.34 18.38 -34.32
N ALA A 715 9.90 17.61 -33.38
CA ALA A 715 9.18 17.18 -32.19
C ALA A 715 8.83 18.37 -31.27
N VAL A 716 9.78 19.28 -31.03
CA VAL A 716 9.55 20.51 -30.26
C VAL A 716 8.52 21.41 -30.94
N LEU A 717 8.61 21.63 -32.25
CA LEU A 717 7.59 22.38 -33.01
C LEU A 717 6.21 21.70 -32.96
N PHE A 718 6.14 20.37 -32.98
CA PHE A 718 4.88 19.65 -32.80
C PHE A 718 4.33 19.81 -31.38
N THR A 719 5.16 19.70 -30.35
CA THR A 719 4.76 19.91 -28.95
C THR A 719 4.31 21.36 -28.71
N ILE A 720 5.03 22.36 -29.23
CA ILE A 720 4.62 23.77 -29.17
C ILE A 720 3.27 23.94 -29.87
N LYS A 721 3.09 23.42 -31.09
CA LYS A 721 1.83 23.53 -31.84
C LYS A 721 0.66 22.76 -31.22
N CYS A 722 0.95 21.72 -30.42
CA CYS A 722 -0.03 21.02 -29.59
C CYS A 722 -0.34 21.77 -28.30
N MET A 723 0.65 22.44 -27.69
CA MET A 723 0.46 23.30 -26.52
C MET A 723 -0.32 24.57 -26.88
N GLU A 724 0.02 25.25 -27.97
CA GLU A 724 -0.74 26.38 -28.52
C GLU A 724 -2.21 26.00 -28.70
N LYS A 725 -2.50 24.90 -29.42
CA LYS A 725 -3.87 24.37 -29.59
C LYS A 725 -4.55 23.88 -28.31
N ALA A 726 -3.80 23.64 -27.23
CA ALA A 726 -4.34 23.27 -25.93
C ALA A 726 -4.61 24.51 -25.05
N LEU A 727 -3.79 25.56 -25.14
CA LEU A 727 -4.03 26.86 -24.51
C LEU A 727 -5.18 27.60 -25.20
N GLU A 728 -5.25 27.61 -26.54
CA GLU A 728 -6.36 28.19 -27.33
C GLU A 728 -7.76 27.66 -26.96
N ARG A 729 -7.84 26.50 -26.27
CA ARG A 729 -9.08 25.87 -25.81
C ARG A 729 -9.42 26.12 -24.35
N ARG A 730 -8.54 26.78 -23.61
CA ARG A 730 -8.77 27.13 -22.20
C ARG A 730 -9.46 28.49 -22.13
N VAL A 731 -10.25 28.68 -21.08
CA VAL A 731 -10.82 29.99 -20.76
C VAL A 731 -9.67 30.92 -20.41
N LYS A 732 -9.63 32.11 -21.03
CA LYS A 732 -8.65 33.15 -20.75
C LYS A 732 -8.91 33.74 -19.37
N CYS A 733 -7.85 33.91 -18.59
CA CYS A 733 -7.88 34.54 -17.28
C CYS A 733 -6.79 35.60 -17.19
N LYS A 734 -7.14 36.87 -16.93
CA LYS A 734 -6.16 37.88 -16.53
C LYS A 734 -6.19 38.05 -15.01
N ILE A 735 -5.00 38.13 -14.42
CA ILE A 735 -4.78 38.46 -13.02
C ILE A 735 -4.11 39.83 -13.01
N LEU A 736 -4.82 40.84 -12.53
CA LEU A 736 -4.28 42.19 -12.39
C LEU A 736 -3.82 42.42 -10.96
N TYR A 737 -2.72 43.15 -10.77
CA TYR A 737 -2.26 43.53 -9.44
C TYR A 737 -1.86 45.01 -9.33
N ALA A 738 -2.14 45.57 -8.16
CA ALA A 738 -1.63 46.86 -7.72
C ALA A 738 -0.94 46.71 -6.35
N THR A 739 0.22 47.32 -6.19
CA THR A 739 1.06 47.16 -5.01
C THR A 739 2.06 48.29 -4.89
N GLU A 740 2.22 48.81 -3.67
CA GLU A 740 3.23 49.81 -3.33
C GLU A 740 4.54 49.16 -2.84
N THR A 741 4.46 47.95 -2.26
CA THR A 741 5.56 47.27 -1.55
C THR A 741 5.85 45.85 -2.03
N GLY A 742 5.19 45.40 -3.10
CA GLY A 742 5.43 44.09 -3.74
C GLY A 742 4.49 42.96 -3.29
N LYS A 743 3.90 42.98 -2.09
CA LYS A 743 3.09 41.85 -1.57
C LYS A 743 1.94 41.40 -2.47
N SER A 744 1.18 42.32 -3.06
CA SER A 744 0.07 41.95 -3.97
C SER A 744 0.56 41.33 -5.27
N GLU A 745 1.78 41.67 -5.72
CA GLU A 745 2.43 41.00 -6.86
C GLU A 745 2.79 39.55 -6.52
N GLU A 746 3.35 39.31 -5.32
CA GLU A 746 3.65 37.95 -4.85
C GLU A 746 2.38 37.09 -4.80
N PHE A 747 1.29 37.62 -4.24
CA PHE A 747 0.01 36.92 -4.23
C PHE A 747 -0.57 36.70 -5.64
N ALA A 748 -0.47 37.67 -6.55
CA ALA A 748 -0.89 37.50 -7.94
C ALA A 748 -0.07 36.42 -8.68
N ARG A 749 1.25 36.36 -8.42
CA ARG A 749 2.14 35.30 -8.93
C ARG A 749 1.80 33.94 -8.33
N SER A 750 1.46 33.85 -7.04
CA SER A 750 0.96 32.62 -6.42
C SER A 750 -0.36 32.15 -7.02
N LEU A 751 -1.30 33.08 -7.24
CA LEU A 751 -2.60 32.81 -7.87
C LEU A 751 -2.42 32.30 -9.31
N TYR A 752 -1.49 32.88 -10.07
CA TYR A 752 -1.11 32.39 -11.40
C TYR A 752 -0.62 30.94 -11.39
N GLN A 753 0.22 30.54 -10.44
CA GLN A 753 0.70 29.15 -10.35
C GLN A 753 -0.46 28.15 -10.16
N ILE A 754 -1.52 28.55 -9.46
CA ILE A 754 -2.73 27.74 -9.28
C ILE A 754 -3.55 27.72 -10.59
N PHE A 755 -3.83 28.90 -11.16
CA PHE A 755 -4.76 29.04 -12.28
C PHE A 755 -4.20 28.59 -13.64
N MET A 756 -2.87 28.67 -13.87
CA MET A 756 -2.24 28.24 -15.13
C MET A 756 -2.45 26.75 -15.46
N HIS A 757 -2.82 25.93 -14.48
CA HIS A 757 -3.13 24.52 -14.71
C HIS A 757 -4.49 24.31 -15.40
N ALA A 758 -5.45 25.22 -15.23
CA ALA A 758 -6.82 25.13 -15.76
C ALA A 758 -7.15 26.19 -16.83
N PHE A 759 -6.59 27.39 -16.72
CA PHE A 759 -6.90 28.56 -17.56
C PHE A 759 -5.71 28.98 -18.42
N ASP A 760 -5.95 29.72 -19.51
CA ASP A 760 -4.90 30.50 -20.19
C ASP A 760 -4.68 31.80 -19.39
N THR A 761 -3.77 31.72 -18.41
CA THR A 761 -3.63 32.75 -17.37
C THR A 761 -2.50 33.73 -17.70
N LYS A 762 -2.72 35.03 -17.50
CA LYS A 762 -1.67 36.07 -17.58
C LYS A 762 -1.70 36.97 -16.34
N VAL A 763 -0.53 37.36 -15.83
CA VAL A 763 -0.40 38.34 -14.75
C VAL A 763 0.09 39.68 -15.32
N LEU A 764 -0.57 40.78 -14.96
CA LEU A 764 -0.19 42.14 -15.35
C LEU A 764 -0.33 43.09 -14.16
N SER A 765 0.51 44.13 -14.11
CA SER A 765 0.25 45.25 -13.20
C SER A 765 -0.89 46.10 -13.74
N MET A 766 -1.78 46.59 -12.87
CA MET A 766 -2.94 47.41 -13.25
C MET A 766 -2.56 48.66 -14.04
N GLY A 767 -1.48 49.36 -13.67
CA GLY A 767 -0.99 50.53 -14.41
C GLY A 767 -0.46 50.23 -15.82
N ASN A 768 -0.31 48.95 -16.18
CA ASN A 768 0.05 48.49 -17.53
C ASN A 768 -1.13 47.78 -18.24
N TYR A 769 -2.34 47.88 -17.69
CA TYR A 769 -3.56 47.28 -18.25
C TYR A 769 -4.42 48.35 -18.93
N ASP A 770 -4.74 48.17 -20.21
CA ASP A 770 -5.70 49.03 -20.91
C ASP A 770 -7.11 48.70 -20.40
N ILE A 771 -7.80 49.68 -19.83
CA ILE A 771 -9.16 49.48 -19.31
C ILE A 771 -10.17 49.14 -20.42
N SER A 772 -9.83 49.42 -21.69
CA SER A 772 -10.61 49.04 -22.88
C SER A 772 -10.58 47.52 -23.14
N ASP A 773 -9.58 46.79 -22.64
CA ASP A 773 -9.57 45.32 -22.71
C ASP A 773 -10.65 44.69 -21.80
N LEU A 774 -11.21 45.44 -20.83
CA LEU A 774 -12.10 44.90 -19.80
C LEU A 774 -13.37 44.27 -20.37
N GLU A 775 -13.93 44.82 -21.44
CA GLU A 775 -15.09 44.27 -22.14
C GLU A 775 -14.81 42.95 -22.88
N HIS A 776 -13.52 42.62 -23.07
CA HIS A 776 -13.04 41.44 -23.78
C HIS A 776 -12.54 40.32 -22.84
N GLU A 777 -12.48 40.55 -21.52
CA GLU A 777 -12.03 39.54 -20.56
C GLU A 777 -13.12 38.54 -20.22
N VAL A 778 -12.77 37.25 -20.25
CA VAL A 778 -13.70 36.15 -19.90
C VAL A 778 -13.65 35.83 -18.40
N LEU A 779 -12.50 36.05 -17.76
CA LEU A 779 -12.31 35.94 -16.32
C LEU A 779 -11.22 36.91 -15.88
N LEU A 780 -11.55 37.84 -14.99
CA LEU A 780 -10.61 38.80 -14.40
C LEU A 780 -10.50 38.56 -12.89
N LEU A 781 -9.27 38.47 -12.39
CA LEU A 781 -8.97 38.38 -10.97
C LEU A 781 -8.12 39.59 -10.58
N ILE A 782 -8.46 40.24 -9.48
CA ILE A 782 -7.81 41.48 -9.02
C ILE A 782 -7.17 41.23 -7.66
N VAL A 783 -5.87 41.54 -7.55
CA VAL A 783 -5.07 41.38 -6.33
C VAL A 783 -4.42 42.72 -5.99
N THR A 784 -5.09 43.52 -5.16
CA THR A 784 -4.58 44.82 -4.72
C THR A 784 -4.35 44.86 -3.21
N SER A 785 -3.47 45.74 -2.78
CA SER A 785 -3.35 46.19 -1.38
C SER A 785 -3.98 47.57 -1.24
N THR A 786 -4.07 48.06 0.00
CA THR A 786 -4.24 49.50 0.30
C THR A 786 -2.95 50.06 0.87
N PHE A 787 -2.78 51.38 0.80
CA PHE A 787 -1.65 52.12 1.35
C PHE A 787 -2.14 53.25 2.26
N GLY A 788 -1.33 53.66 3.24
CA GLY A 788 -1.68 54.74 4.16
C GLY A 788 -3.02 54.51 4.89
N ASN A 789 -3.96 55.43 4.72
CA ASN A 789 -5.27 55.42 5.37
C ASN A 789 -6.35 54.61 4.62
N GLY A 790 -5.96 53.82 3.61
CA GLY A 790 -6.89 53.06 2.75
C GLY A 790 -6.82 53.44 1.27
N ASP A 791 -5.87 54.29 0.87
CA ASP A 791 -5.69 54.73 -0.50
C ASP A 791 -5.26 53.57 -1.43
N PRO A 792 -5.65 53.59 -2.72
CA PRO A 792 -5.16 52.63 -3.70
C PRO A 792 -3.65 52.85 -4.00
N PRO A 793 -2.88 51.79 -4.29
CA PRO A 793 -1.48 51.89 -4.67
C PRO A 793 -1.29 52.71 -5.94
N GLN A 794 -0.12 53.31 -6.15
CA GLN A 794 0.11 54.23 -7.27
C GLN A 794 -0.14 53.59 -8.64
N ASN A 795 0.12 52.29 -8.79
CA ASN A 795 -0.13 51.52 -10.01
C ASN A 795 -1.53 50.89 -10.08
N GLY A 796 -2.47 51.30 -9.23
CA GLY A 796 -3.88 50.86 -9.24
C GLY A 796 -4.88 52.02 -9.09
N LYS A 797 -4.47 53.23 -9.48
CA LYS A 797 -5.30 54.45 -9.54
C LYS A 797 -5.97 54.62 -10.89
#